data_AF-A0A8H0HTG9-F1
#
_entry.id   AF-A0A8H0HTG9-F1
#
_cell.length_a   1.000
_cell.length_b   1.000
_cell.length_c   1.000
_cell.angle_alpha   90.00
_cell.angle_beta   90.00
_cell.angle_gamma   90.00
#
_symmetry.space_group_name_H-M   'P 1'
#
loop_
_entity.id
_entity.type
_entity.pdbx_description
1 polymer ?
#
loop_
_entity_poly.entity_id
_entity_poly.type
_entity_poly.pdbx_seq_one_letter_code
_entity_poly.pdbx_strand_id
1 'polypeptide(L)'
;MKKITKLIMAACLLTGVAACDTDKDVAVYGEDSGAIQVEATINTAFTRSNPGATGEQQKQFNEGDELQLSCEDGYLNYVFSGGKWSPTDNYYLRWGTEPVTYSAFYPVINGASTANFILPTNQQRLENLANADYMTCIVENATDDGSRILRLGMNRKMAKVIMTLADVSGQGKVQGVKIGSYQGYTNGEVVETTSLVSPFITVPEGGKAGQNGCSYTAIVTPGQAGTTATFVSLNYLGEDLVMPGIPELKPGKCYEFTLKVEGSVISVSEPVVSPWDGGTLPGGDAEELQLAAYYVKEQPAGNATGMDWDNAMGVDALRNLLQTSSNSTVSNANAVKLDGKKIYVAAGSYEIAKENSGVKVEYSGYSKQVEITVEGGYDPSSTGTDLTRRDVSKYTTAFVRSTSSNASATSGGMFCLGNQINITFEDCTFNGQYKQGDKGDVNGFYVAAGQSGNAVLQLKNCVVKNFNRESASDAGPAIKIAKGNVFLERVEFVNNRAANRGGAILVGNNNAPLLFMNNCLLHENHAPAAWGTAIHAGNGYVCMNNTTVLGTTGTSNNSVTVNGDARFMLSNTTIVGNSGNPNGVFRAGKGASLVVNSLFAKGAGTKTIYLGNITSKGYNVYQAADAGWGAVDTDTDYSSQTLPAASLTDGVYQWTVAGVIDGFATRQAVIDAVKSFDATVGQQFVDWVGEEGFGVDQRGANRNINKMQPGTYDAGL
;
A
#
# COMPACT_ATOMS: atom_id res chain seq x y z
N MET A 1 -44.17 -1.62 -62.29
CA MET A 1 -44.53 -0.97 -61.02
C MET A 1 -43.24 -0.75 -60.25
N LYS A 2 -42.82 0.50 -60.07
CA LYS A 2 -41.58 0.84 -59.34
C LYS A 2 -41.93 0.93 -57.86
N LYS A 3 -41.19 0.22 -56.99
CA LYS A 3 -41.39 0.23 -55.54
C LYS A 3 -41.18 1.63 -54.95
N ILE A 4 -40.14 2.34 -55.40
CA ILE A 4 -39.85 3.75 -55.14
C ILE A 4 -39.20 4.35 -56.41
N THR A 5 -39.33 5.65 -56.67
CA THR A 5 -38.54 6.34 -57.72
C THR A 5 -37.69 7.45 -57.08
N LYS A 6 -36.36 7.32 -57.10
CA LYS A 6 -35.45 8.46 -56.83
C LYS A 6 -35.71 9.54 -57.89
N LEU A 7 -36.25 10.70 -57.51
CA LEU A 7 -36.42 11.85 -58.40
C LEU A 7 -35.35 12.93 -58.13
N ILE A 8 -34.95 13.64 -59.19
CA ILE A 8 -33.92 14.68 -59.23
C ILE A 8 -34.58 16.07 -59.39
N MET A 9 -34.10 17.06 -58.63
CA MET A 9 -33.72 18.45 -59.01
C MET A 9 -34.25 19.56 -58.07
N ALA A 10 -33.38 20.47 -57.62
CA ALA A 10 -33.69 21.90 -57.44
C ALA A 10 -32.41 22.75 -57.54
N ALA A 11 -32.42 23.74 -58.44
CA ALA A 11 -31.35 24.70 -58.67
C ALA A 11 -31.35 25.81 -57.62
N CYS A 12 -30.15 26.26 -57.18
CA CYS A 12 -30.01 27.47 -56.38
C CYS A 12 -30.46 28.70 -57.19
N LEU A 13 -31.47 29.41 -56.69
CA LEU A 13 -31.92 30.70 -57.21
C LEU A 13 -30.76 31.73 -57.23
N LEU A 14 -30.19 31.98 -58.39
CA LEU A 14 -29.51 33.24 -58.72
C LEU A 14 -30.39 34.01 -59.69
N THR A 15 -30.66 35.26 -59.33
CA THR A 15 -31.52 36.20 -60.06
C THR A 15 -31.10 36.40 -61.52
N GLY A 16 -32.02 36.10 -62.43
CA GLY A 16 -32.26 36.85 -63.67
C GLY A 16 -31.49 36.43 -64.93
N VAL A 17 -32.10 35.60 -65.79
CA VAL A 17 -32.29 35.89 -67.24
C VAL A 17 -33.44 35.04 -67.79
N ALA A 18 -34.24 35.63 -68.67
CA ALA A 18 -35.36 35.00 -69.37
C ALA A 18 -34.89 34.02 -70.47
N ALA A 19 -35.57 32.88 -70.63
CA ALA A 19 -35.98 32.28 -71.93
C ALA A 19 -36.64 30.88 -71.77
N CYS A 20 -37.91 30.83 -72.18
CA CYS A 20 -38.75 29.74 -72.72
C CYS A 20 -38.44 28.25 -72.47
N ASP A 21 -39.41 27.60 -71.83
CA ASP A 21 -40.00 26.26 -72.06
C ASP A 21 -39.09 25.05 -72.32
N THR A 22 -38.95 24.26 -71.26
CA THR A 22 -39.28 22.83 -71.31
C THR A 22 -39.82 22.42 -69.94
N ASP A 23 -41.10 22.08 -69.86
CA ASP A 23 -41.76 21.53 -68.67
C ASP A 23 -41.06 20.22 -68.24
N LYS A 24 -40.11 20.34 -67.33
CA LYS A 24 -39.72 19.28 -66.42
C LYS A 24 -40.15 19.77 -65.05
N ASP A 25 -41.20 19.19 -64.49
CA ASP A 25 -41.62 19.44 -63.11
C ASP A 25 -40.39 19.35 -62.19
N VAL A 26 -39.88 20.51 -61.76
CA VAL A 26 -38.82 20.60 -60.77
C VAL A 26 -39.49 20.38 -59.43
N ALA A 27 -39.58 19.12 -59.02
CA ALA A 27 -40.27 18.74 -57.79
C ALA A 27 -39.43 19.12 -56.56
N VAL A 28 -39.80 20.23 -55.90
CA VAL A 28 -39.21 20.68 -54.63
C VAL A 28 -39.69 19.78 -53.50
N TYR A 29 -38.78 19.27 -52.66
CA TYR A 29 -39.10 18.32 -51.57
C TYR A 29 -40.29 18.76 -50.68
N GLY A 30 -40.38 20.05 -50.36
CA GLY A 30 -41.47 20.60 -49.56
C GLY A 30 -42.82 20.74 -50.29
N GLU A 31 -42.82 20.66 -51.62
CA GLU A 31 -43.99 20.87 -52.49
C GLU A 31 -44.46 19.58 -53.18
N ASP A 32 -43.63 18.53 -53.24
CA ASP A 32 -44.00 17.23 -53.82
C ASP A 32 -44.97 16.47 -52.90
N SER A 33 -46.17 16.22 -53.43
CA SER A 33 -47.24 15.51 -52.73
C SER A 33 -46.96 14.02 -52.48
N GLY A 34 -45.97 13.44 -53.15
CA GLY A 34 -45.53 12.06 -52.93
C GLY A 34 -44.28 11.92 -52.05
N ALA A 35 -43.66 13.01 -51.59
CA ALA A 35 -42.44 12.95 -50.80
C ALA A 35 -42.68 12.36 -49.39
N ILE A 36 -41.75 11.53 -48.93
CA ILE A 36 -41.73 11.01 -47.57
C ILE A 36 -41.18 12.08 -46.64
N GLN A 37 -42.03 12.57 -45.73
CA GLN A 37 -41.61 13.43 -44.62
C GLN A 37 -41.24 12.56 -43.42
N VAL A 38 -40.13 12.85 -42.75
CA VAL A 38 -39.67 12.07 -41.60
C VAL A 38 -40.08 12.75 -40.30
N GLU A 39 -40.72 11.99 -39.43
CA GLU A 39 -40.93 12.35 -38.03
C GLU A 39 -40.27 11.28 -37.15
N ALA A 40 -39.09 11.58 -36.60
CA ALA A 40 -38.44 10.70 -35.65
C ALA A 40 -38.90 11.02 -34.23
N THR A 41 -39.32 9.99 -33.51
CA THR A 41 -39.56 9.98 -32.07
C THR A 41 -38.74 8.86 -31.44
N ILE A 42 -38.60 8.85 -30.13
CA ILE A 42 -37.87 7.82 -29.40
C ILE A 42 -38.91 6.91 -28.73
N ASN A 43 -38.87 5.60 -29.05
CA ASN A 43 -39.95 4.63 -28.78
C ASN A 43 -40.09 4.23 -27.32
N THR A 44 -39.04 4.39 -26.52
CA THR A 44 -39.17 4.34 -25.07
C THR A 44 -39.69 5.70 -24.62
N ALA A 45 -40.77 5.73 -23.83
CA ALA A 45 -41.24 6.97 -23.25
C ALA A 45 -40.03 7.68 -22.60
N PHE A 46 -39.83 8.95 -22.97
CA PHE A 46 -38.84 9.89 -22.42
C PHE A 46 -37.37 9.63 -22.85
N THR A 47 -36.73 10.47 -23.70
CA THR A 47 -35.25 10.81 -23.78
C THR A 47 -34.78 11.57 -25.09
N ARG A 48 -33.72 12.44 -25.07
CA ARG A 48 -33.03 13.15 -26.23
C ARG A 48 -31.56 12.77 -26.37
N SER A 49 -30.98 13.19 -27.49
CA SER A 49 -29.57 13.48 -27.84
C SER A 49 -28.82 14.53 -26.99
N ASN A 50 -29.38 15.00 -25.87
CA ASN A 50 -28.62 15.73 -24.85
C ASN A 50 -28.66 14.92 -23.54
N PRO A 51 -27.74 13.96 -23.36
CA PRO A 51 -27.75 13.13 -22.16
C PRO A 51 -27.38 13.89 -20.88
N GLY A 52 -27.05 15.19 -20.96
CA GLY A 52 -26.90 16.11 -19.83
C GLY A 52 -28.10 17.01 -19.52
N ALA A 53 -29.16 17.05 -20.35
CA ALA A 53 -30.37 17.86 -20.10
C ALA A 53 -31.29 17.22 -19.05
N THR A 54 -32.34 17.91 -18.57
CA THR A 54 -33.38 17.38 -17.66
C THR A 54 -34.80 17.63 -18.19
N GLY A 55 -35.79 16.81 -17.82
CA GLY A 55 -37.22 17.04 -18.12
C GLY A 55 -37.62 16.91 -19.61
N GLU A 56 -38.54 17.75 -20.10
CA GLU A 56 -39.03 17.73 -21.50
C GLU A 56 -37.93 18.05 -22.54
N GLN A 57 -36.87 18.75 -22.12
CA GLN A 57 -35.63 18.95 -22.88
C GLN A 57 -34.82 17.66 -23.06
N GLN A 58 -35.26 16.56 -22.43
CA GLN A 58 -34.90 15.19 -22.78
C GLN A 58 -35.94 14.51 -23.73
N LYS A 59 -36.72 15.13 -24.66
CA LYS A 59 -37.53 14.36 -25.67
C LYS A 59 -37.49 14.64 -27.20
N GLN A 60 -36.75 15.64 -27.68
CA GLN A 60 -36.58 16.03 -29.09
C GLN A 60 -35.16 15.69 -29.62
N PHE A 61 -34.88 15.99 -30.87
CA PHE A 61 -33.52 15.97 -31.43
C PHE A 61 -32.89 17.36 -31.34
N ASN A 62 -31.56 17.44 -31.43
CA ASN A 62 -30.83 18.71 -31.48
C ASN A 62 -30.79 19.25 -32.91
N GLU A 63 -30.76 20.57 -33.06
CA GLU A 63 -30.47 21.19 -34.36
C GLU A 63 -29.15 20.66 -34.91
N GLY A 64 -29.17 20.16 -36.14
CA GLY A 64 -28.02 19.55 -36.81
C GLY A 64 -27.85 18.04 -36.55
N ASP A 65 -28.68 17.40 -35.73
CA ASP A 65 -28.67 15.93 -35.61
C ASP A 65 -28.96 15.28 -36.98
N GLU A 66 -28.23 14.22 -37.31
CA GLU A 66 -28.43 13.47 -38.55
C GLU A 66 -28.83 12.01 -38.26
N LEU A 67 -29.83 11.53 -39.01
CA LEU A 67 -30.18 10.11 -39.09
C LEU A 67 -30.09 9.63 -40.53
N GLN A 68 -29.84 8.34 -40.72
CA GLN A 68 -29.90 7.72 -42.04
C GLN A 68 -31.14 6.85 -42.12
N LEU A 69 -31.89 6.99 -43.21
CA LEU A 69 -33.03 6.16 -43.58
C LEU A 69 -32.64 5.29 -44.77
N SER A 70 -32.92 3.99 -44.69
CA SER A 70 -32.59 3.01 -45.72
C SER A 70 -33.78 2.11 -46.06
N CYS A 71 -33.82 1.65 -47.31
CA CYS A 71 -34.77 0.69 -47.84
C CYS A 71 -34.08 -0.17 -48.92
N GLU A 72 -34.82 -1.07 -49.58
CA GLU A 72 -34.29 -1.91 -50.66
C GLU A 72 -33.65 -1.11 -51.82
N ASP A 73 -34.11 0.12 -52.06
CA ASP A 73 -33.67 0.98 -53.17
C ASP A 73 -32.50 1.93 -52.80
N GLY A 74 -31.97 1.82 -51.58
CA GLY A 74 -30.80 2.57 -51.09
C GLY A 74 -31.07 3.34 -49.79
N TYR A 75 -30.20 4.31 -49.50
CA TYR A 75 -30.25 5.12 -48.28
C TYR A 75 -30.22 6.62 -48.58
N LEU A 76 -30.64 7.41 -47.59
CA LEU A 76 -30.59 8.87 -47.57
C LEU A 76 -30.40 9.38 -46.14
N ASN A 77 -29.58 10.41 -45.96
CA ASN A 77 -29.39 11.07 -44.68
C ASN A 77 -30.34 12.26 -44.54
N TYR A 78 -30.93 12.42 -43.35
CA TYR A 78 -31.78 13.53 -42.97
C TYR A 78 -31.12 14.31 -41.83
N VAL A 79 -31.17 15.64 -41.89
CA VAL A 79 -30.73 16.56 -40.83
C VAL A 79 -31.92 17.21 -40.17
N PHE A 80 -31.89 17.31 -38.84
CA PHE A 80 -32.92 17.99 -38.06
C PHE A 80 -32.64 19.50 -38.02
N SER A 81 -33.54 20.30 -38.58
CA SER A 81 -33.48 21.75 -38.41
C SER A 81 -34.85 22.42 -38.37
N GLY A 82 -35.02 23.42 -37.50
CA GLY A 82 -36.26 24.16 -37.31
C GLY A 82 -37.43 23.26 -36.87
N GLY A 83 -37.14 22.20 -36.12
CA GLY A 83 -38.13 21.22 -35.68
C GLY A 83 -38.52 20.17 -36.75
N LYS A 84 -37.83 20.10 -37.89
CA LYS A 84 -38.17 19.20 -39.01
C LYS A 84 -36.95 18.45 -39.53
N TRP A 85 -37.16 17.23 -40.02
CA TRP A 85 -36.14 16.45 -40.71
C TRP A 85 -36.16 16.72 -42.21
N SER A 86 -35.03 17.16 -42.76
CA SER A 86 -34.85 17.44 -44.19
C SER A 86 -33.71 16.60 -44.78
N PRO A 87 -33.84 16.10 -46.02
CA PRO A 87 -32.75 15.47 -46.74
C PRO A 87 -31.51 16.35 -46.79
N THR A 88 -30.33 15.75 -46.60
CA THR A 88 -29.04 16.42 -46.75
C THR A 88 -28.57 16.50 -48.21
N ASP A 89 -29.07 15.58 -49.06
CA ASP A 89 -28.78 15.53 -50.49
C ASP A 89 -29.91 16.18 -51.32
N ASN A 90 -29.63 16.45 -52.60
CA ASN A 90 -30.62 16.91 -53.58
C ASN A 90 -31.61 15.80 -54.02
N TYR A 91 -31.66 14.68 -53.30
CA TYR A 91 -32.52 13.52 -53.55
C TYR A 91 -33.43 13.31 -52.34
N TYR A 92 -34.65 12.81 -52.56
CA TYR A 92 -35.56 12.41 -51.50
C TYR A 92 -36.36 11.17 -51.90
N LEU A 93 -36.90 10.48 -50.89
CA LEU A 93 -37.73 9.29 -51.07
C LEU A 93 -39.19 9.69 -51.29
N ARG A 94 -39.92 8.93 -52.12
CA ARG A 94 -41.35 9.09 -52.39
C ARG A 94 -42.11 7.83 -52.03
N TRP A 95 -43.34 7.98 -51.55
CA TRP A 95 -44.26 6.87 -51.30
C TRP A 95 -44.61 6.14 -52.61
N GLY A 96 -44.50 4.81 -52.59
CA GLY A 96 -44.89 3.93 -53.69
C GLY A 96 -46.27 3.30 -53.47
N THR A 97 -46.68 2.43 -54.40
CA THR A 97 -47.97 1.71 -54.33
C THR A 97 -47.92 0.45 -53.47
N GLU A 98 -46.73 -0.06 -53.16
CA GLU A 98 -46.52 -1.28 -52.37
C GLU A 98 -45.94 -0.92 -50.99
N PRO A 99 -46.24 -1.69 -49.93
CA PRO A 99 -45.61 -1.52 -48.63
C PRO A 99 -44.08 -1.69 -48.71
N VAL A 100 -43.34 -0.90 -47.94
CA VAL A 100 -41.86 -0.94 -47.88
C VAL A 100 -41.38 -1.06 -46.44
N THR A 101 -40.33 -1.86 -46.22
CA THR A 101 -39.61 -1.88 -44.93
C THR A 101 -38.52 -0.83 -44.93
N TYR A 102 -38.61 0.10 -43.99
CA TYR A 102 -37.59 1.12 -43.76
C TYR A 102 -36.78 0.78 -42.52
N SER A 103 -35.47 0.96 -42.61
CA SER A 103 -34.58 0.87 -41.45
C SER A 103 -33.85 2.19 -41.26
N ALA A 104 -33.80 2.67 -40.03
CA ALA A 104 -33.13 3.92 -39.69
C ALA A 104 -32.14 3.73 -38.54
N PHE A 105 -31.07 4.52 -38.54
CA PHE A 105 -30.16 4.62 -37.41
C PHE A 105 -29.75 6.07 -37.14
N TYR A 106 -29.39 6.31 -35.90
CA TYR A 106 -28.84 7.57 -35.38
C TYR A 106 -27.70 7.22 -34.41
N PRO A 107 -26.62 8.02 -34.33
CA PRO A 107 -26.28 9.15 -35.19
C PRO A 107 -25.60 8.70 -36.49
N VAL A 108 -25.59 9.57 -37.51
CA VAL A 108 -24.80 9.36 -38.74
C VAL A 108 -23.34 9.73 -38.46
N ILE A 109 -22.53 8.71 -38.16
CA ILE A 109 -21.08 8.83 -37.99
C ILE A 109 -20.36 7.75 -38.79
N ASN A 110 -19.05 7.91 -39.01
CA ASN A 110 -18.27 6.97 -39.81
C ASN A 110 -18.33 5.53 -39.25
N GLY A 111 -18.71 4.57 -40.09
CA GLY A 111 -18.83 3.16 -39.72
C GLY A 111 -20.12 2.77 -38.98
N ALA A 112 -21.00 3.72 -38.67
CA ALA A 112 -22.32 3.42 -38.11
C ALA A 112 -23.29 2.91 -39.18
N SER A 113 -24.15 1.98 -38.79
CA SER A 113 -25.25 1.42 -39.59
C SER A 113 -26.33 0.91 -38.63
N THR A 114 -27.35 0.23 -39.13
CA THR A 114 -28.39 -0.41 -38.28
C THR A 114 -27.87 -1.63 -37.50
N ALA A 115 -26.69 -2.15 -37.83
CA ALA A 115 -26.09 -3.34 -37.21
C ALA A 115 -24.68 -3.11 -36.65
N ASN A 116 -23.96 -2.10 -37.13
CA ASN A 116 -22.59 -1.81 -36.73
C ASN A 116 -22.51 -0.43 -36.09
N PHE A 117 -21.78 -0.32 -34.99
CA PHE A 117 -21.53 0.94 -34.30
C PHE A 117 -20.24 0.83 -33.49
N ILE A 118 -19.35 1.82 -33.59
CA ILE A 118 -18.14 1.89 -32.76
C ILE A 118 -18.37 2.98 -31.71
N LEU A 119 -18.28 2.62 -30.43
CA LEU A 119 -18.48 3.56 -29.34
C LEU A 119 -17.42 4.67 -29.35
N PRO A 120 -17.81 5.95 -29.50
CA PRO A 120 -16.88 7.06 -29.32
C PRO A 120 -16.45 7.15 -27.85
N THR A 121 -15.16 6.98 -27.58
CA THR A 121 -14.62 6.97 -26.21
C THR A 121 -14.34 8.36 -25.65
N ASN A 122 -14.34 9.42 -26.46
CA ASN A 122 -14.22 10.79 -25.96
C ASN A 122 -15.59 11.44 -25.87
N GLN A 123 -16.21 11.43 -24.69
CA GLN A 123 -17.55 11.99 -24.44
C GLN A 123 -17.53 13.22 -23.53
N GLN A 124 -16.41 13.96 -23.52
CA GLN A 124 -16.24 15.11 -22.61
C GLN A 124 -17.09 16.34 -22.96
N ARG A 125 -17.80 16.30 -24.09
CA ARG A 125 -18.66 17.38 -24.59
C ARG A 125 -20.03 16.84 -24.96
N LEU A 126 -21.04 17.70 -24.90
CA LEU A 126 -22.42 17.34 -25.24
C LEU A 126 -22.55 16.82 -26.68
N GLU A 127 -21.81 17.40 -27.64
CA GLU A 127 -21.79 16.90 -29.03
C GLU A 127 -21.30 15.45 -29.13
N ASN A 128 -20.30 15.08 -28.33
CA ASN A 128 -19.70 13.76 -28.40
C ASN A 128 -20.52 12.71 -27.65
N LEU A 129 -21.19 13.15 -26.59
CA LEU A 129 -22.21 12.36 -25.90
C LEU A 129 -23.37 12.01 -26.84
N ALA A 130 -23.84 12.96 -27.64
CA ALA A 130 -24.87 12.73 -28.67
C ALA A 130 -24.38 11.71 -29.71
N ASN A 131 -23.13 11.86 -30.17
CA ASN A 131 -22.50 10.91 -31.10
C ASN A 131 -22.39 9.48 -30.55
N ALA A 132 -22.45 9.29 -29.23
CA ALA A 132 -22.40 7.99 -28.59
C ALA A 132 -23.79 7.34 -28.40
N ASP A 133 -24.89 8.09 -28.55
CA ASP A 133 -26.26 7.65 -28.25
C ASP A 133 -26.89 6.88 -29.42
N TYR A 134 -26.31 5.72 -29.74
CA TYR A 134 -26.73 4.88 -30.87
C TYR A 134 -28.15 4.32 -30.71
N MET A 135 -28.97 4.55 -31.73
CA MET A 135 -30.37 4.14 -31.82
C MET A 135 -30.69 3.56 -33.18
N THR A 136 -31.63 2.62 -33.22
CA THR A 136 -32.15 2.06 -34.47
C THR A 136 -33.67 1.97 -34.49
N CYS A 137 -34.24 2.00 -35.67
CA CYS A 137 -35.65 1.78 -35.93
C CYS A 137 -35.82 0.88 -37.16
N ILE A 138 -36.82 0.00 -37.12
CA ILE A 138 -37.32 -0.73 -38.28
C ILE A 138 -38.82 -0.47 -38.34
N VAL A 139 -39.28 0.04 -39.47
CA VAL A 139 -40.71 0.21 -39.78
C VAL A 139 -41.04 -0.76 -40.91
N GLU A 140 -41.67 -1.87 -40.55
CA GLU A 140 -42.08 -2.90 -41.51
C GLU A 140 -43.40 -2.51 -42.18
N ASN A 141 -43.56 -2.91 -43.45
CA ASN A 141 -44.82 -2.76 -44.20
C ASN A 141 -45.39 -1.33 -44.21
N ALA A 142 -44.52 -0.31 -44.29
CA ALA A 142 -44.95 1.08 -44.25
C ALA A 142 -45.74 1.45 -45.52
N THR A 143 -46.93 2.04 -45.32
CA THR A 143 -47.81 2.59 -46.36
C THR A 143 -48.17 4.03 -46.02
N ASP A 144 -48.37 4.88 -47.04
CA ASP A 144 -48.87 6.23 -46.81
C ASP A 144 -50.33 6.18 -46.32
N ASP A 145 -50.56 6.72 -45.12
CA ASP A 145 -51.88 6.88 -44.51
C ASP A 145 -52.60 8.18 -44.94
N GLY A 146 -52.00 8.91 -45.89
CA GLY A 146 -52.45 10.22 -46.35
C GLY A 146 -51.80 11.38 -45.60
N SER A 147 -51.08 11.12 -44.50
CA SER A 147 -50.30 12.15 -43.78
C SER A 147 -48.95 12.41 -44.42
N ARG A 148 -48.45 11.51 -45.29
CA ARG A 148 -47.13 11.54 -45.94
C ARG A 148 -45.95 11.42 -44.97
N ILE A 149 -46.21 11.22 -43.68
CA ILE A 149 -45.21 11.19 -42.63
C ILE A 149 -44.81 9.73 -42.34
N LEU A 150 -43.54 9.41 -42.54
CA LEU A 150 -42.93 8.19 -42.01
C LEU A 150 -42.49 8.46 -40.57
N ARG A 151 -43.18 7.81 -39.63
CA ARG A 151 -42.93 7.92 -38.20
C ARG A 151 -41.89 6.90 -37.77
N LEU A 152 -40.72 7.38 -37.36
CA LEU A 152 -39.61 6.55 -36.92
C LEU A 152 -39.61 6.48 -35.39
N GLY A 153 -39.85 5.30 -34.86
CA GLY A 153 -39.72 5.01 -33.45
C GLY A 153 -38.31 4.51 -33.10
N MET A 154 -37.41 5.43 -32.77
CA MET A 154 -36.00 5.15 -32.50
C MET A 154 -35.82 4.45 -31.15
N ASN A 155 -35.12 3.31 -31.15
CA ASN A 155 -34.87 2.50 -29.94
C ASN A 155 -33.40 2.60 -29.54
N ARG A 156 -33.13 2.97 -28.29
CA ARG A 156 -31.76 2.99 -27.77
C ARG A 156 -31.15 1.61 -27.73
N LYS A 157 -29.92 1.53 -28.23
CA LYS A 157 -29.07 0.36 -28.09
C LYS A 157 -28.08 0.52 -26.94
N MET A 158 -27.85 1.74 -26.48
CA MET A 158 -26.86 2.06 -25.43
C MET A 158 -27.46 2.07 -24.02
N ALA A 159 -26.61 2.14 -23.00
CA ALA A 159 -26.96 2.43 -21.61
C ALA A 159 -26.27 3.73 -21.13
N LYS A 160 -26.82 4.37 -20.10
CA LYS A 160 -26.22 5.55 -19.45
C LYS A 160 -25.69 5.18 -18.08
N VAL A 161 -24.45 5.58 -17.80
CA VAL A 161 -23.80 5.44 -16.50
C VAL A 161 -23.47 6.81 -15.95
N ILE A 162 -23.87 7.07 -14.71
CA ILE A 162 -23.55 8.29 -13.97
C ILE A 162 -22.77 7.89 -12.72
N MET A 163 -21.55 8.41 -12.56
CA MET A 163 -20.72 8.22 -11.37
C MET A 163 -20.65 9.53 -10.59
N THR A 164 -21.23 9.58 -9.39
CA THR A 164 -21.18 10.77 -8.54
C THR A 164 -20.09 10.63 -7.49
N LEU A 165 -19.16 11.58 -7.45
CA LEU A 165 -18.08 11.58 -6.46
C LEU A 165 -18.61 11.87 -5.06
N ALA A 166 -18.23 11.02 -4.11
CA ALA A 166 -18.45 11.21 -2.70
C ALA A 166 -17.15 10.91 -1.92
N ASP A 167 -17.10 11.39 -0.67
CA ASP A 167 -16.04 11.11 0.30
C ASP A 167 -14.60 11.47 -0.15
N VAL A 168 -14.45 12.35 -1.14
CA VAL A 168 -13.18 12.95 -1.54
C VAL A 168 -12.66 13.83 -0.41
N SER A 169 -11.52 13.47 0.16
CA SER A 169 -10.96 14.15 1.34
C SER A 169 -10.45 15.57 1.03
N GLY A 170 -11.00 16.58 1.69
CA GLY A 170 -10.43 17.94 1.78
C GLY A 170 -9.95 18.55 0.45
N GLN A 171 -8.66 18.94 0.40
CA GLN A 171 -8.01 19.56 -0.78
C GLN A 171 -7.77 18.58 -1.95
N GLY A 172 -8.13 17.30 -1.81
CA GLY A 172 -7.97 16.30 -2.85
C GLY A 172 -8.82 16.59 -4.09
N LYS A 173 -8.29 16.28 -5.26
CA LYS A 173 -8.96 16.44 -6.55
C LYS A 173 -8.83 15.17 -7.37
N VAL A 174 -9.96 14.58 -7.73
CA VAL A 174 -10.05 13.47 -8.67
C VAL A 174 -9.90 14.01 -10.10
N GLN A 175 -9.03 13.39 -10.88
CA GLN A 175 -8.68 13.78 -12.23
C GLN A 175 -8.78 12.56 -13.16
N GLY A 176 -8.91 12.79 -14.47
CA GLY A 176 -8.76 11.71 -15.45
C GLY A 176 -9.76 10.56 -15.38
N VAL A 177 -10.91 10.71 -14.73
CA VAL A 177 -11.93 9.64 -14.62
C VAL A 177 -12.28 9.07 -15.99
N LYS A 178 -12.32 7.73 -16.09
CA LYS A 178 -12.81 6.95 -17.22
C LYS A 178 -13.80 5.89 -16.75
N ILE A 179 -14.73 5.53 -17.62
CA ILE A 179 -15.76 4.51 -17.40
C ILE A 179 -15.60 3.40 -18.44
N GLY A 180 -15.57 2.16 -18.00
CA GLY A 180 -15.44 0.96 -18.83
C GLY A 180 -16.68 0.66 -19.63
N SER A 181 -16.49 0.22 -20.87
CA SER A 181 -17.57 -0.19 -21.77
C SER A 181 -17.10 -1.16 -22.85
N TYR A 182 -18.00 -1.96 -23.40
CA TYR A 182 -17.77 -2.71 -24.64
C TYR A 182 -17.64 -1.77 -25.84
N GLN A 183 -16.89 -2.17 -26.86
CA GLN A 183 -16.50 -1.28 -27.98
C GLN A 183 -17.62 -0.92 -28.95
N GLY A 184 -18.81 -1.51 -28.81
CA GLY A 184 -19.98 -1.22 -29.64
C GLY A 184 -20.59 -2.48 -30.21
N TYR A 185 -21.07 -2.41 -31.45
CA TYR A 185 -21.79 -3.46 -32.14
C TYR A 185 -21.12 -3.84 -33.46
N THR A 186 -21.07 -5.14 -33.75
CA THR A 186 -20.72 -5.68 -35.07
C THR A 186 -21.75 -6.73 -35.45
N ASN A 187 -22.35 -6.59 -36.63
CA ASN A 187 -23.44 -7.48 -37.11
C ASN A 187 -24.62 -7.62 -36.13
N GLY A 188 -24.93 -6.55 -35.37
CA GLY A 188 -26.01 -6.52 -34.40
C GLY A 188 -25.65 -7.04 -33.00
N GLU A 189 -24.46 -7.63 -32.84
CA GLU A 189 -23.99 -8.21 -31.57
C GLU A 189 -22.97 -7.32 -30.88
N VAL A 190 -22.94 -7.39 -29.55
CA VAL A 190 -21.98 -6.62 -28.72
C VAL A 190 -20.56 -7.15 -28.96
N VAL A 191 -19.61 -6.25 -29.19
CA VAL A 191 -18.19 -6.62 -29.30
C VAL A 191 -17.60 -6.85 -27.91
N GLU A 192 -17.12 -8.06 -27.62
CA GLU A 192 -16.63 -8.45 -26.28
C GLU A 192 -15.40 -7.66 -25.79
N THR A 193 -14.63 -7.07 -26.70
CA THR A 193 -13.50 -6.21 -26.32
C THR A 193 -13.97 -4.93 -25.66
N THR A 194 -13.28 -4.50 -24.61
CA THR A 194 -13.64 -3.32 -23.82
C THR A 194 -12.80 -2.09 -24.17
N SER A 195 -13.26 -0.92 -23.72
CA SER A 195 -12.65 0.39 -23.90
C SER A 195 -12.96 1.30 -22.71
N LEU A 196 -12.20 2.38 -22.57
CA LEU A 196 -12.37 3.38 -21.50
C LEU A 196 -12.91 4.69 -22.07
N VAL A 197 -14.13 5.02 -21.66
CA VAL A 197 -14.84 6.26 -22.03
C VAL A 197 -14.38 7.41 -21.14
N SER A 198 -14.06 8.54 -21.75
CA SER A 198 -13.81 9.83 -21.10
C SER A 198 -15.16 10.54 -20.94
N PRO A 199 -15.74 10.57 -19.72
CA PRO A 199 -17.11 11.01 -19.50
C PRO A 199 -17.25 12.54 -19.54
N PHE A 200 -18.49 12.99 -19.70
CA PHE A 200 -18.89 14.38 -19.49
C PHE A 200 -18.95 14.69 -17.99
N ILE A 201 -18.47 15.87 -17.58
CA ILE A 201 -18.35 16.24 -16.18
C ILE A 201 -19.38 17.33 -15.86
N THR A 202 -20.23 17.08 -14.86
CA THR A 202 -21.11 18.09 -14.27
C THR A 202 -20.55 18.48 -12.90
N VAL A 203 -20.38 19.77 -12.68
CA VAL A 203 -19.88 20.34 -11.42
C VAL A 203 -21.04 21.02 -10.71
N PRO A 204 -21.30 20.73 -9.42
CA PRO A 204 -22.37 21.38 -8.67
C PRO A 204 -22.10 22.88 -8.51
N GLU A 205 -23.17 23.67 -8.32
CA GLU A 205 -23.07 25.12 -8.14
C GLU A 205 -22.16 25.46 -6.95
N GLY A 206 -21.16 26.31 -7.18
CA GLY A 206 -20.13 26.65 -6.18
C GLY A 206 -19.04 25.59 -5.95
N GLY A 207 -19.11 24.43 -6.60
CA GLY A 207 -18.11 23.36 -6.53
C GLY A 207 -16.96 23.50 -7.53
N LYS A 208 -15.96 22.60 -7.43
CA LYS A 208 -14.88 22.46 -8.43
C LYS A 208 -14.82 21.03 -8.95
N ALA A 209 -14.50 20.87 -10.24
CA ALA A 209 -14.34 19.57 -10.87
C ALA A 209 -13.36 18.68 -10.08
N GLY A 210 -13.74 17.42 -9.85
CA GLY A 210 -12.95 16.45 -9.09
C GLY A 210 -13.18 16.47 -7.58
N GLN A 211 -14.17 17.21 -7.09
CA GLN A 211 -14.57 17.24 -5.68
C GLN A 211 -15.93 16.55 -5.48
N ASN A 212 -16.32 16.39 -4.22
CA ASN A 212 -17.62 15.84 -3.83
C ASN A 212 -18.78 16.50 -4.56
N GLY A 213 -19.72 15.67 -5.01
CA GLY A 213 -20.88 16.08 -5.79
C GLY A 213 -20.62 16.28 -7.29
N CYS A 214 -19.37 16.21 -7.78
CA CYS A 214 -19.12 16.15 -9.23
C CYS A 214 -19.62 14.82 -9.79
N SER A 215 -20.35 14.87 -10.89
CA SER A 215 -20.82 13.67 -11.59
C SER A 215 -20.15 13.50 -12.95
N TYR A 216 -19.91 12.24 -13.30
CA TYR A 216 -19.27 11.81 -14.54
C TYR A 216 -20.25 10.94 -15.32
N THR A 217 -20.74 11.46 -16.45
CA THR A 217 -21.76 10.81 -17.28
C THR A 217 -21.12 10.20 -18.53
N ALA A 218 -21.37 8.92 -18.76
CA ALA A 218 -20.96 8.20 -19.97
C ALA A 218 -22.13 7.43 -20.59
N ILE A 219 -22.14 7.41 -21.93
CA ILE A 219 -22.91 6.49 -22.75
C ILE A 219 -22.02 5.28 -23.02
N VAL A 220 -22.52 4.10 -22.69
CA VAL A 220 -21.77 2.85 -22.75
C VAL A 220 -22.55 1.82 -23.55
N THR A 221 -21.82 0.96 -24.26
CA THR A 221 -22.37 -0.24 -24.88
C THR A 221 -22.74 -1.24 -23.78
N PRO A 222 -24.03 -1.61 -23.63
CA PRO A 222 -24.47 -2.60 -22.66
C PRO A 222 -24.03 -4.01 -23.05
N GLY A 223 -23.97 -4.91 -22.07
CA GLY A 223 -23.55 -6.29 -22.28
C GLY A 223 -23.59 -7.10 -21.00
N GLN A 224 -23.15 -8.36 -21.09
CA GLN A 224 -22.98 -9.26 -19.94
C GLN A 224 -21.94 -8.69 -18.95
N ALA A 225 -21.98 -9.13 -17.69
CA ALA A 225 -21.01 -8.71 -16.70
C ALA A 225 -19.58 -9.13 -17.09
N GLY A 226 -18.65 -8.18 -17.11
CA GLY A 226 -17.24 -8.38 -17.42
C GLY A 226 -16.41 -8.31 -16.14
N THR A 227 -16.16 -9.45 -15.50
CA THR A 227 -15.58 -9.52 -14.14
C THR A 227 -14.14 -9.01 -14.04
N THR A 228 -13.37 -9.03 -15.12
CA THR A 228 -11.95 -8.62 -15.15
C THR A 228 -11.70 -7.31 -15.89
N ALA A 229 -12.67 -6.83 -16.69
CA ALA A 229 -12.52 -5.61 -17.45
C ALA A 229 -12.62 -4.39 -16.53
N THR A 230 -11.76 -3.38 -16.74
CA THR A 230 -11.83 -2.11 -16.00
C THR A 230 -13.19 -1.45 -16.16
N PHE A 231 -13.89 -1.23 -15.05
CA PHE A 231 -15.13 -0.47 -14.98
C PHE A 231 -14.92 1.00 -14.67
N VAL A 232 -13.98 1.35 -13.79
CA VAL A 232 -13.63 2.76 -13.50
C VAL A 232 -12.12 2.89 -13.43
N SER A 233 -11.57 3.98 -13.99
CA SER A 233 -10.18 4.38 -13.72
C SER A 233 -10.09 5.88 -13.48
N LEU A 234 -9.27 6.35 -12.55
CA LEU A 234 -9.10 7.77 -12.26
C LEU A 234 -7.73 8.06 -11.67
N ASN A 235 -7.34 9.34 -11.65
CA ASN A 235 -6.17 9.80 -10.92
C ASN A 235 -6.60 10.54 -9.65
N TYR A 236 -6.01 10.21 -8.51
CA TYR A 236 -6.25 10.91 -7.25
C TYR A 236 -4.93 11.12 -6.52
N LEU A 237 -4.62 12.37 -6.17
CA LEU A 237 -3.37 12.76 -5.49
C LEU A 237 -2.08 12.29 -6.20
N GLY A 238 -2.11 12.10 -7.52
CA GLY A 238 -0.97 11.65 -8.32
C GLY A 238 -0.91 10.14 -8.54
N GLU A 239 -1.84 9.37 -7.99
CA GLU A 239 -1.96 7.91 -8.20
C GLU A 239 -3.09 7.56 -9.17
N ASP A 240 -2.85 6.62 -10.08
CA ASP A 240 -3.87 6.08 -10.98
C ASP A 240 -4.56 4.88 -10.34
N LEU A 241 -5.86 5.03 -10.02
CA LEU A 241 -6.72 4.04 -9.37
C LEU A 241 -7.62 3.37 -10.41
N VAL A 242 -7.78 2.05 -10.31
CA VAL A 242 -8.52 1.22 -11.28
C VAL A 242 -9.42 0.23 -10.56
N MET A 243 -10.68 0.14 -10.98
CA MET A 243 -11.68 -0.82 -10.50
C MET A 243 -12.13 -1.71 -11.65
N PRO A 244 -11.87 -3.03 -11.61
CA PRO A 244 -12.42 -3.99 -12.56
C PRO A 244 -13.88 -4.35 -12.23
N GLY A 245 -14.55 -5.03 -13.14
CA GLY A 245 -15.91 -5.55 -12.95
C GLY A 245 -16.97 -4.67 -13.60
N ILE A 246 -17.03 -4.63 -14.94
CA ILE A 246 -18.13 -3.97 -15.65
C ILE A 246 -19.42 -4.75 -15.30
N PRO A 247 -20.44 -4.11 -14.69
CA PRO A 247 -21.68 -4.79 -14.33
C PRO A 247 -22.49 -5.16 -15.58
N GLU A 248 -23.46 -6.06 -15.43
CA GLU A 248 -24.44 -6.29 -16.49
C GLU A 248 -25.29 -5.03 -16.70
N LEU A 249 -25.27 -4.50 -17.92
CA LEU A 249 -26.02 -3.30 -18.31
C LEU A 249 -27.01 -3.63 -19.40
N LYS A 250 -28.16 -2.94 -19.42
CA LYS A 250 -29.24 -3.16 -20.41
C LYS A 250 -29.49 -1.91 -21.24
N PRO A 251 -29.80 -2.06 -22.55
CA PRO A 251 -30.16 -0.94 -23.41
C PRO A 251 -31.30 -0.10 -22.84
N GLY A 252 -31.23 1.23 -22.99
CA GLY A 252 -32.27 2.17 -22.59
C GLY A 252 -32.42 2.39 -21.08
N LYS A 253 -31.46 1.94 -20.26
CA LYS A 253 -31.45 2.14 -18.80
C LYS A 253 -30.40 3.17 -18.38
N CYS A 254 -30.67 3.84 -17.25
CA CYS A 254 -29.70 4.65 -16.53
C CYS A 254 -29.28 3.94 -15.25
N TYR A 255 -27.98 3.95 -14.99
CA TYR A 255 -27.35 3.39 -13.82
C TYR A 255 -26.60 4.50 -13.10
N GLU A 256 -27.10 4.87 -11.92
CA GLU A 256 -26.50 5.90 -11.09
C GLU A 256 -25.73 5.26 -9.94
N PHE A 257 -24.43 5.54 -9.91
CA PHE A 257 -23.48 5.02 -8.95
C PHE A 257 -22.91 6.14 -8.08
N THR A 258 -22.63 5.82 -6.83
CA THR A 258 -21.74 6.63 -5.99
C THR A 258 -20.32 6.10 -6.11
N LEU A 259 -19.39 6.95 -6.56
CA LEU A 259 -17.95 6.67 -6.65
C LEU A 259 -17.25 7.32 -5.47
N LYS A 260 -16.84 6.51 -4.50
CA LYS A 260 -16.08 7.00 -3.34
C LYS A 260 -14.60 6.87 -3.60
N VAL A 261 -13.83 7.87 -3.17
CA VAL A 261 -12.37 7.90 -3.30
C VAL A 261 -11.76 8.20 -1.93
N GLU A 262 -11.19 7.19 -1.28
CA GLU A 262 -10.60 7.28 0.05
C GLU A 262 -9.14 6.80 0.02
N GLY A 263 -8.19 7.74 0.05
CA GLY A 263 -6.78 7.43 -0.16
C GLY A 263 -6.56 6.78 -1.53
N SER A 264 -5.94 5.60 -1.55
CA SER A 264 -5.69 4.83 -2.78
C SER A 264 -6.78 3.81 -3.10
N VAL A 265 -7.96 3.90 -2.45
CA VAL A 265 -9.09 2.99 -2.67
C VAL A 265 -10.22 3.73 -3.36
N ILE A 266 -10.77 3.11 -4.41
CA ILE A 266 -12.02 3.53 -5.03
C ILE A 266 -13.08 2.45 -4.81
N SER A 267 -14.29 2.86 -4.44
CA SER A 267 -15.45 1.97 -4.30
C SER A 267 -16.65 2.54 -5.05
N VAL A 268 -17.51 1.64 -5.54
CA VAL A 268 -18.70 1.98 -6.31
C VAL A 268 -19.89 1.31 -5.63
N SER A 269 -20.96 2.07 -5.39
CA SER A 269 -22.20 1.56 -4.78
C SER A 269 -22.91 0.55 -5.69
N GLU A 270 -23.93 -0.15 -5.17
CA GLU A 270 -24.95 -0.69 -6.07
C GLU A 270 -25.61 0.46 -6.84
N PRO A 271 -25.97 0.26 -8.13
CA PRO A 271 -26.58 1.31 -8.92
C PRO A 271 -28.06 1.50 -8.57
N VAL A 272 -28.49 2.76 -8.50
CA VAL A 272 -29.92 3.07 -8.68
C VAL A 272 -30.21 2.92 -10.17
N VAL A 273 -31.07 1.95 -10.50
CA VAL A 273 -31.46 1.67 -11.89
C VAL A 273 -32.81 2.29 -12.17
N SER A 274 -32.81 3.27 -13.06
CA SER A 274 -34.02 3.90 -13.56
C SER A 274 -34.17 3.62 -15.05
N PRO A 275 -35.39 3.76 -15.60
CA PRO A 275 -35.44 4.12 -17.01
C PRO A 275 -34.61 5.40 -17.19
N TRP A 276 -34.04 5.59 -18.38
CA TRP A 276 -33.01 6.61 -18.58
C TRP A 276 -33.44 8.05 -18.18
N ASP A 277 -34.73 8.27 -17.92
CA ASP A 277 -35.46 9.50 -17.62
C ASP A 277 -35.62 9.88 -16.12
N GLY A 278 -35.35 9.00 -15.15
CA GLY A 278 -35.64 9.26 -13.72
C GLY A 278 -34.41 9.30 -12.81
N GLY A 279 -34.09 10.46 -12.21
CA GLY A 279 -33.02 10.56 -11.20
C GLY A 279 -33.43 11.46 -10.04
N THR A 280 -33.68 10.86 -8.88
CA THR A 280 -33.62 11.51 -7.55
C THR A 280 -32.91 10.53 -6.62
N LEU A 281 -31.88 11.00 -5.90
CA LEU A 281 -31.00 10.17 -5.05
C LEU A 281 -31.63 9.84 -3.69
N PRO A 282 -31.55 8.57 -3.23
CA PRO A 282 -31.32 8.28 -1.83
C PRO A 282 -30.04 7.46 -1.63
N GLY A 283 -29.22 7.87 -0.65
CA GLY A 283 -27.95 7.24 -0.32
C GLY A 283 -28.11 5.91 0.41
N GLY A 284 -27.11 5.03 0.26
CA GLY A 284 -26.91 3.80 1.02
C GLY A 284 -25.41 3.50 1.17
N ASP A 285 -25.03 2.97 2.34
CA ASP A 285 -23.63 2.68 2.71
C ASP A 285 -23.11 1.37 2.08
N ALA A 286 -21.82 1.32 1.74
CA ALA A 286 -21.14 0.19 1.10
C ALA A 286 -20.06 -0.41 2.03
N GLU A 287 -19.87 -1.74 1.96
CA GLU A 287 -18.88 -2.49 2.77
C GLU A 287 -17.49 -2.56 2.11
N GLU A 288 -16.44 -2.61 2.95
CA GLU A 288 -15.01 -2.52 2.63
C GLU A 288 -14.40 -3.84 2.11
N LEU A 289 -13.55 -3.79 1.08
CA LEU A 289 -12.83 -4.95 0.53
C LEU A 289 -11.62 -5.31 1.42
N GLN A 290 -11.64 -6.50 2.03
CA GLN A 290 -10.63 -6.96 2.99
C GLN A 290 -9.52 -7.77 2.30
N LEU A 291 -8.29 -7.25 2.27
CA LEU A 291 -7.12 -7.97 1.73
C LEU A 291 -6.51 -8.91 2.78
N ALA A 292 -6.03 -10.08 2.37
CA ALA A 292 -5.42 -11.07 3.28
C ALA A 292 -3.95 -10.75 3.62
N ALA A 293 -3.24 -10.06 2.75
CA ALA A 293 -1.87 -9.59 2.92
C ALA A 293 -1.60 -8.43 1.94
N TYR A 294 -0.46 -7.77 2.14
CA TYR A 294 0.04 -6.72 1.25
C TYR A 294 1.37 -7.12 0.61
N TYR A 295 1.58 -6.68 -0.62
CA TYR A 295 2.78 -6.96 -1.41
C TYR A 295 3.47 -5.65 -1.80
N VAL A 296 4.78 -5.55 -1.57
CA VAL A 296 5.54 -4.31 -1.71
C VAL A 296 6.80 -4.52 -2.54
N LYS A 297 7.00 -3.67 -3.56
CA LYS A 297 8.22 -3.60 -4.38
C LYS A 297 8.84 -2.21 -4.25
N GLU A 298 10.16 -2.10 -4.48
CA GLU A 298 10.85 -0.81 -4.38
C GLU A 298 10.22 0.23 -5.31
N GLN A 299 9.93 -0.18 -6.54
CA GLN A 299 9.08 0.54 -7.48
C GLN A 299 7.69 -0.11 -7.50
N PRO A 300 6.61 0.69 -7.48
CA PRO A 300 5.26 0.14 -7.57
C PRO A 300 5.05 -0.62 -8.88
N ALA A 301 4.21 -1.64 -8.85
CA ALA A 301 3.83 -2.44 -10.01
C ALA A 301 2.31 -2.37 -10.24
N GLY A 302 1.88 -2.51 -11.50
CA GLY A 302 0.46 -2.55 -11.87
C GLY A 302 -0.29 -1.31 -11.39
N ASN A 303 -1.39 -1.52 -10.67
CA ASN A 303 -2.19 -0.44 -10.08
C ASN A 303 -1.74 -0.03 -8.65
N ALA A 304 -0.61 -0.57 -8.16
CA ALA A 304 0.00 -0.26 -6.87
C ALA A 304 -0.89 -0.46 -5.62
N THR A 305 -1.96 -1.25 -5.72
CA THR A 305 -2.87 -1.53 -4.58
C THR A 305 -2.25 -2.42 -3.50
N GLY A 306 -1.20 -3.17 -3.85
CA GLY A 306 -0.54 -4.13 -2.99
C GLY A 306 -1.33 -5.42 -2.77
N MET A 307 -2.30 -5.76 -3.64
CA MET A 307 -3.10 -6.99 -3.53
C MET A 307 -2.32 -8.28 -3.92
N ASP A 308 -1.29 -8.13 -4.75
CA ASP A 308 -0.40 -9.19 -5.24
C ASP A 308 0.92 -8.55 -5.75
N TRP A 309 1.89 -9.35 -6.16
CA TRP A 309 3.18 -8.87 -6.66
C TRP A 309 3.11 -8.11 -8.00
N ASP A 310 2.08 -8.37 -8.81
CA ASP A 310 1.88 -7.68 -10.10
C ASP A 310 1.27 -6.29 -9.92
N ASN A 311 0.58 -6.10 -8.79
CA ASN A 311 -0.03 -4.87 -8.33
C ASN A 311 0.67 -4.31 -7.07
N ALA A 312 1.92 -4.68 -6.84
CA ALA A 312 2.64 -4.36 -5.61
C ALA A 312 2.72 -2.86 -5.34
N MET A 313 2.50 -2.46 -4.09
CA MET A 313 2.61 -1.06 -3.69
C MET A 313 4.08 -0.63 -3.56
N GLY A 314 4.33 0.67 -3.71
CA GLY A 314 5.66 1.27 -3.51
C GLY A 314 5.91 1.70 -2.06
N VAL A 315 7.13 2.19 -1.78
CA VAL A 315 7.54 2.65 -0.43
C VAL A 315 6.66 3.77 0.12
N ASP A 316 6.18 4.69 -0.73
CA ASP A 316 5.36 5.82 -0.30
C ASP A 316 3.96 5.35 0.17
N ALA A 317 3.35 4.40 -0.54
CA ALA A 317 2.09 3.77 -0.15
C ALA A 317 2.25 2.92 1.12
N LEU A 318 3.34 2.15 1.25
CA LEU A 318 3.65 1.43 2.49
C LEU A 318 3.80 2.38 3.68
N ARG A 319 4.48 3.52 3.48
CA ARG A 319 4.61 4.55 4.52
C ARG A 319 3.24 5.05 4.96
N ASN A 320 2.38 5.41 4.01
CA ASN A 320 1.04 5.94 4.30
C ASN A 320 0.13 4.90 4.99
N LEU A 321 0.27 3.62 4.62
CA LEU A 321 -0.47 2.53 5.25
C LEU A 321 -0.10 2.38 6.73
N LEU A 322 1.21 2.42 7.05
CA LEU A 322 1.71 2.31 8.42
C LEU A 322 1.55 3.59 9.24
N GLN A 323 1.62 4.76 8.60
CA GLN A 323 1.74 6.03 9.29
C GLN A 323 0.46 6.44 10.03
N THR A 324 0.63 6.89 11.26
CA THR A 324 -0.40 7.61 12.01
C THR A 324 -0.77 8.90 11.29
N SER A 325 -2.05 9.02 10.96
CA SER A 325 -2.65 10.25 10.46
C SER A 325 -2.99 11.21 11.60
N SER A 326 -2.95 12.51 11.33
CA SER A 326 -3.54 13.53 12.21
C SER A 326 -5.05 13.39 12.35
N ASN A 327 -5.70 12.66 11.43
CA ASN A 327 -7.09 12.25 11.53
C ASN A 327 -7.17 10.83 12.14
N SER A 328 -7.66 10.73 13.36
CA SER A 328 -7.77 9.45 14.08
C SER A 328 -8.67 8.43 13.38
N THR A 329 -9.65 8.87 12.59
CA THR A 329 -10.50 7.96 11.79
C THR A 329 -9.69 7.23 10.74
N VAL A 330 -8.75 7.92 10.08
CA VAL A 330 -7.85 7.30 9.08
C VAL A 330 -6.91 6.30 9.74
N SER A 331 -6.32 6.66 10.89
CA SER A 331 -5.47 5.75 11.65
C SER A 331 -6.23 4.49 12.08
N ASN A 332 -7.50 4.63 12.50
CA ASN A 332 -8.35 3.49 12.85
C ASN A 332 -8.74 2.63 11.64
N ALA A 333 -9.00 3.24 10.48
CA ALA A 333 -9.24 2.49 9.25
C ALA A 333 -8.00 1.70 8.80
N ASN A 334 -6.81 2.31 8.88
CA ASN A 334 -5.56 1.61 8.62
C ASN A 334 -5.30 0.49 9.62
N ALA A 335 -5.68 0.66 10.89
CA ALA A 335 -5.63 -0.40 11.87
C ALA A 335 -6.49 -1.62 11.46
N VAL A 336 -7.73 -1.40 11.00
CA VAL A 336 -8.59 -2.48 10.47
C VAL A 336 -7.93 -3.21 9.30
N LYS A 337 -7.34 -2.45 8.37
CA LYS A 337 -6.63 -2.98 7.20
C LYS A 337 -5.40 -3.81 7.56
N LEU A 338 -4.69 -3.45 8.63
CA LEU A 338 -3.40 -4.03 8.98
C LEU A 338 -3.46 -5.13 10.04
N ASP A 339 -4.49 -5.13 10.87
CA ASP A 339 -4.55 -6.02 12.03
C ASP A 339 -4.59 -7.51 11.62
N GLY A 340 -3.61 -8.25 12.14
CA GLY A 340 -3.37 -9.65 11.84
C GLY A 340 -2.84 -9.92 10.43
N LYS A 341 -2.37 -8.90 9.70
CA LYS A 341 -1.94 -9.03 8.30
C LYS A 341 -0.42 -9.10 8.16
N LYS A 342 -0.01 -9.79 7.08
CA LYS A 342 1.37 -9.82 6.60
C LYS A 342 1.60 -8.79 5.49
N ILE A 343 2.80 -8.24 5.46
CA ILE A 343 3.31 -7.36 4.40
C ILE A 343 4.56 -8.04 3.83
N TYR A 344 4.49 -8.58 2.62
CA TYR A 344 5.60 -9.20 1.93
C TYR A 344 6.36 -8.15 1.13
N VAL A 345 7.68 -8.11 1.31
CA VAL A 345 8.53 -7.06 0.74
C VAL A 345 9.62 -7.69 -0.11
N ALA A 346 9.67 -7.32 -1.38
CA ALA A 346 10.72 -7.74 -2.29
C ALA A 346 12.09 -7.17 -1.89
N ALA A 347 13.15 -7.70 -2.49
CA ALA A 347 14.47 -7.09 -2.39
C ALA A 347 14.46 -5.68 -2.98
N GLY A 348 15.18 -4.78 -2.33
CA GLY A 348 15.24 -3.38 -2.73
C GLY A 348 15.64 -2.46 -1.59
N SER A 349 15.82 -1.19 -1.93
CA SER A 349 16.16 -0.12 -0.98
C SER A 349 14.99 0.86 -0.82
N TYR A 350 14.26 0.73 0.27
CA TYR A 350 13.03 1.46 0.55
C TYR A 350 13.33 2.68 1.41
N GLU A 351 13.28 3.89 0.83
CA GLU A 351 13.44 5.15 1.56
C GLU A 351 12.25 5.42 2.51
N ILE A 352 12.16 4.68 3.61
CA ILE A 352 11.02 4.74 4.52
C ILE A 352 11.03 6.01 5.38
N ALA A 353 12.21 6.52 5.73
CA ALA A 353 12.37 7.82 6.38
C ALA A 353 12.76 8.87 5.33
N LYS A 354 11.81 9.75 5.01
CA LYS A 354 11.87 10.74 3.93
C LYS A 354 11.51 12.13 4.48
N GLU A 355 11.99 13.20 3.83
CA GLU A 355 11.61 14.60 4.16
C GLU A 355 11.79 14.98 5.64
N ASN A 356 12.89 14.54 6.25
CA ASN A 356 13.22 14.87 7.65
C ASN A 356 12.32 14.22 8.71
N SER A 357 11.53 13.22 8.35
CA SER A 357 10.72 12.46 9.32
C SER A 357 10.78 10.96 9.07
N GLY A 358 10.77 10.18 10.16
CA GLY A 358 10.48 8.75 10.09
C GLY A 358 8.99 8.47 10.22
N VAL A 359 8.61 7.20 10.21
CA VAL A 359 7.21 6.77 10.27
C VAL A 359 6.76 6.70 11.71
N LYS A 360 5.79 7.53 12.08
CA LYS A 360 5.06 7.36 13.34
C LYS A 360 3.99 6.30 13.15
N VAL A 361 3.98 5.25 13.98
CA VAL A 361 3.01 4.15 13.92
C VAL A 361 2.33 4.01 15.27
N GLU A 362 1.07 4.39 15.33
CA GLU A 362 0.23 4.39 16.53
C GLU A 362 -1.23 4.28 16.12
N TYR A 363 -1.99 3.48 16.86
CA TYR A 363 -3.40 3.19 16.62
C TYR A 363 -4.21 3.41 17.90
N SER A 364 -3.97 4.55 18.55
CA SER A 364 -4.53 4.88 19.86
C SER A 364 -6.05 4.76 19.97
N GLY A 365 -6.77 4.94 18.87
CA GLY A 365 -8.23 4.84 18.81
C GLY A 365 -8.78 3.46 18.44
N TYR A 366 -7.91 2.48 18.16
CA TYR A 366 -8.32 1.10 17.89
C TYR A 366 -8.64 0.38 19.22
N SER A 367 -9.35 -0.75 19.18
CA SER A 367 -9.82 -1.41 20.40
C SER A 367 -8.79 -2.34 21.05
N LYS A 368 -7.73 -2.70 20.32
CA LYS A 368 -6.66 -3.62 20.72
C LYS A 368 -5.36 -3.27 20.01
N GLN A 369 -4.26 -3.92 20.41
CA GLN A 369 -3.01 -3.80 19.65
C GLN A 369 -3.21 -4.30 18.22
N VAL A 370 -2.79 -3.49 17.27
CA VAL A 370 -2.72 -3.87 15.85
C VAL A 370 -1.49 -4.74 15.65
N GLU A 371 -1.71 -5.95 15.16
CA GLU A 371 -0.65 -6.92 14.89
C GLU A 371 -0.22 -6.86 13.43
N ILE A 372 1.05 -6.52 13.17
CA ILE A 372 1.59 -6.37 11.81
C ILE A 372 2.85 -7.22 11.69
N THR A 373 2.97 -8.00 10.61
CA THR A 373 4.21 -8.69 10.27
C THR A 373 4.72 -8.23 8.91
N VAL A 374 5.95 -7.74 8.85
CA VAL A 374 6.65 -7.34 7.63
C VAL A 374 7.75 -8.36 7.35
N GLU A 375 7.70 -9.01 6.19
CA GLU A 375 8.57 -10.13 5.84
C GLU A 375 9.35 -9.81 4.55
N GLY A 376 10.66 -9.63 4.70
CA GLY A 376 11.58 -9.38 3.58
C GLY A 376 12.06 -10.67 2.90
N GLY A 377 12.95 -10.55 1.93
CA GLY A 377 13.63 -11.71 1.34
C GLY A 377 13.11 -12.20 -0.01
N TYR A 378 12.17 -11.47 -0.63
CA TYR A 378 11.49 -11.93 -1.84
C TYR A 378 12.16 -11.45 -3.14
N ASP A 379 12.14 -12.28 -4.17
CA ASP A 379 12.64 -11.93 -5.50
C ASP A 379 11.83 -10.75 -6.09
N PRO A 380 12.47 -9.65 -6.55
CA PRO A 380 11.78 -8.54 -7.21
C PRO A 380 10.97 -8.95 -8.45
N SER A 381 11.29 -10.08 -9.07
CA SER A 381 10.58 -10.65 -10.21
C SER A 381 9.43 -11.61 -9.82
N SER A 382 9.05 -11.68 -8.54
CA SER A 382 7.85 -12.42 -8.11
C SER A 382 6.59 -11.82 -8.75
N THR A 383 5.58 -12.66 -9.01
CA THR A 383 4.32 -12.33 -9.71
C THR A 383 3.14 -12.98 -8.99
N GLY A 384 1.92 -12.48 -9.18
CA GLY A 384 0.74 -12.97 -8.46
C GLY A 384 0.97 -13.01 -6.94
N THR A 385 0.51 -14.07 -6.28
CA THR A 385 0.69 -14.26 -4.82
C THR A 385 1.80 -15.26 -4.48
N ASP A 386 2.72 -15.52 -5.40
CA ASP A 386 3.78 -16.51 -5.22
C ASP A 386 4.80 -16.09 -4.15
N LEU A 387 4.83 -16.83 -3.03
CA LEU A 387 5.78 -16.62 -1.94
C LEU A 387 6.97 -17.59 -1.98
N THR A 388 7.03 -18.49 -2.95
CA THR A 388 8.08 -19.52 -3.01
C THR A 388 9.44 -18.97 -3.44
N ARG A 389 9.45 -17.80 -4.08
CA ARG A 389 10.66 -17.12 -4.57
C ARG A 389 11.33 -16.28 -3.49
N ARG A 390 11.53 -16.88 -2.33
CA ARG A 390 12.12 -16.24 -1.15
C ARG A 390 13.50 -16.84 -0.86
N ASP A 391 14.51 -15.99 -0.79
CA ASP A 391 15.88 -16.37 -0.45
C ASP A 391 16.60 -15.18 0.19
N VAL A 392 16.65 -15.17 1.52
CA VAL A 392 17.19 -14.06 2.33
C VAL A 392 18.69 -13.85 2.14
N SER A 393 19.40 -14.86 1.63
CA SER A 393 20.84 -14.75 1.32
C SER A 393 21.10 -13.98 0.03
N LYS A 394 20.11 -13.98 -0.88
CA LYS A 394 20.21 -13.37 -2.22
C LYS A 394 19.40 -12.08 -2.34
N TYR A 395 18.24 -12.02 -1.70
CA TYR A 395 17.24 -10.99 -1.89
C TYR A 395 17.14 -10.09 -0.65
N THR A 396 18.06 -9.14 -0.53
CA THR A 396 18.07 -8.22 0.61
C THR A 396 16.97 -7.16 0.52
N THR A 397 16.10 -7.11 1.53
CA THR A 397 15.15 -6.01 1.75
C THR A 397 15.75 -5.01 2.74
N ALA A 398 15.93 -3.76 2.32
CA ALA A 398 16.52 -2.71 3.16
C ALA A 398 15.59 -1.49 3.30
N PHE A 399 15.25 -1.14 4.54
CA PHE A 399 14.63 0.13 4.88
C PHE A 399 15.70 1.17 5.21
N VAL A 400 15.67 2.30 4.50
CA VAL A 400 16.75 3.30 4.55
C VAL A 400 16.23 4.70 4.87
N ARG A 401 17.10 5.51 5.46
CA ARG A 401 16.90 6.96 5.59
C ARG A 401 17.36 7.64 4.30
N SER A 402 16.59 8.58 3.77
CA SER A 402 17.02 9.36 2.60
C SER A 402 18.29 10.17 2.88
N THR A 403 19.30 10.08 2.01
CA THR A 403 20.54 10.89 2.09
C THR A 403 20.43 12.25 1.40
N SER A 404 19.30 12.52 0.74
CA SER A 404 19.05 13.80 0.05
C SER A 404 18.87 14.98 1.01
N SER A 405 18.51 14.71 2.27
CA SER A 405 18.37 15.71 3.33
C SER A 405 19.65 15.87 4.16
N ASN A 406 19.80 17.05 4.79
CA ASN A 406 20.86 17.28 5.76
C ASN A 406 20.81 16.21 6.87
N ALA A 407 21.95 15.59 7.17
CA ALA A 407 22.13 14.53 8.17
C ALA A 407 21.46 14.85 9.52
N SER A 408 21.43 16.12 9.91
CA SER A 408 20.85 16.60 11.17
C SER A 408 19.38 17.01 11.10
N ALA A 409 18.76 17.00 9.91
CA ALA A 409 17.40 17.49 9.73
C ALA A 409 16.35 16.43 10.09
N THR A 410 16.65 15.14 9.88
CA THR A 410 15.77 14.05 10.30
C THR A 410 15.91 13.83 11.80
N SER A 411 14.80 13.79 12.53
CA SER A 411 14.79 13.61 13.99
C SER A 411 13.78 12.54 14.46
N GLY A 412 13.97 12.02 15.67
CA GLY A 412 13.13 10.96 16.23
C GLY A 412 13.66 9.58 15.89
N GLY A 413 12.83 8.70 15.33
CA GLY A 413 13.21 7.37 14.85
C GLY A 413 12.73 7.11 13.42
N MET A 414 13.43 6.25 12.68
CA MET A 414 12.97 5.74 11.38
C MET A 414 11.60 5.09 11.52
N PHE A 415 11.40 4.36 12.62
CA PHE A 415 10.09 3.98 13.12
C PHE A 415 9.89 4.50 14.55
N CYS A 416 8.89 5.35 14.75
CA CYS A 416 8.41 5.82 16.04
C CYS A 416 7.14 5.05 16.41
N LEU A 417 7.26 4.05 17.27
CA LEU A 417 6.14 3.20 17.67
C LEU A 417 5.43 3.82 18.88
N GLY A 418 4.15 4.14 18.72
CA GLY A 418 3.29 4.73 19.74
C GLY A 418 2.38 3.70 20.40
N ASN A 419 1.16 4.10 20.75
CA ASN A 419 0.19 3.22 21.42
C ASN A 419 -0.46 2.22 20.45
N GLN A 420 -0.87 1.07 20.98
CA GLN A 420 -1.65 0.01 20.32
C GLN A 420 -1.00 -0.60 19.08
N ILE A 421 0.31 -0.83 19.14
CA ILE A 421 1.05 -1.44 18.04
C ILE A 421 1.83 -2.66 18.53
N ASN A 422 1.77 -3.74 17.74
CA ASN A 422 2.64 -4.90 17.83
C ASN A 422 3.16 -5.21 16.43
N ILE A 423 4.38 -4.76 16.13
CA ILE A 423 4.98 -4.92 14.79
C ILE A 423 6.18 -5.85 14.82
N THR A 424 6.18 -6.79 13.88
CA THR A 424 7.27 -7.74 13.64
C THR A 424 7.92 -7.43 12.30
N PHE A 425 9.24 -7.37 12.26
CA PHE A 425 10.02 -7.38 11.03
C PHE A 425 10.87 -8.65 10.98
N GLU A 426 10.76 -9.38 9.87
CA GLU A 426 11.50 -10.60 9.61
C GLU A 426 12.39 -10.41 8.37
N ASP A 427 13.67 -10.76 8.49
CA ASP A 427 14.62 -10.79 7.36
C ASP A 427 14.82 -9.43 6.66
N CYS A 428 14.90 -8.37 7.46
CA CYS A 428 15.03 -6.99 6.99
C CYS A 428 16.33 -6.31 7.47
N THR A 429 16.88 -5.43 6.63
CA THR A 429 17.96 -4.52 7.02
C THR A 429 17.42 -3.11 7.26
N PHE A 430 17.79 -2.48 8.37
CA PHE A 430 17.51 -1.09 8.69
C PHE A 430 18.82 -0.31 8.66
N ASN A 431 18.90 0.69 7.78
CA ASN A 431 20.15 1.40 7.52
C ASN A 431 19.94 2.91 7.63
N GLY A 432 20.51 3.53 8.66
CA GLY A 432 20.46 4.99 8.83
C GLY A 432 21.29 5.76 7.79
N GLN A 433 22.16 5.06 7.06
CA GLN A 433 23.07 5.57 6.03
C GLN A 433 24.00 6.70 6.53
N TYR A 434 24.23 6.80 7.84
CA TYR A 434 25.21 7.71 8.41
C TYR A 434 26.62 7.13 8.32
N LYS A 435 27.60 7.99 8.06
CA LYS A 435 29.00 7.71 8.35
C LYS A 435 29.27 7.97 9.83
N GLN A 436 30.28 7.33 10.40
CA GLN A 436 30.59 7.42 11.83
C GLN A 436 30.92 8.84 12.33
N GLY A 437 31.25 9.79 11.45
CA GLY A 437 31.48 11.20 11.80
C GLY A 437 30.30 12.14 11.56
N ASP A 438 29.20 11.64 10.99
CA ASP A 438 28.06 12.47 10.62
C ASP A 438 27.27 12.88 11.87
N LYS A 439 26.83 14.14 11.90
CA LYS A 439 25.87 14.63 12.90
C LYS A 439 24.49 14.08 12.58
N GLY A 440 24.15 12.92 13.15
CA GLY A 440 22.84 12.31 13.03
C GLY A 440 21.95 12.57 14.23
N ASP A 441 20.65 12.57 13.99
CA ASP A 441 19.64 12.63 15.04
C ASP A 441 18.50 11.62 14.85
N VAL A 442 18.78 10.41 14.38
CA VAL A 442 17.73 9.43 14.10
C VAL A 442 18.03 8.11 14.80
N ASN A 443 17.05 7.62 15.56
CA ASN A 443 17.02 6.24 16.02
C ASN A 443 16.58 5.31 14.88
N GLY A 444 17.04 4.06 14.81
CA GLY A 444 16.38 3.04 13.99
C GLY A 444 14.94 2.85 14.45
N PHE A 445 14.78 2.56 15.74
CA PHE A 445 13.48 2.41 16.38
C PHE A 445 13.40 3.24 17.65
N TYR A 446 12.30 3.99 17.78
CA TYR A 446 11.91 4.62 19.03
C TYR A 446 10.60 3.99 19.51
N VAL A 447 10.71 3.09 20.49
CA VAL A 447 9.60 2.28 21.00
C VAL A 447 8.92 2.97 22.19
N ALA A 448 7.59 3.07 22.11
CA ALA A 448 6.74 3.91 22.97
C ALA A 448 7.15 5.38 22.91
N ALA A 449 7.32 5.91 21.69
CA ALA A 449 7.61 7.31 21.41
C ALA A 449 6.43 8.18 21.90
N GLY A 450 6.60 8.83 23.05
CA GLY A 450 5.51 9.48 23.80
C GLY A 450 5.42 9.02 25.27
N GLN A 451 6.27 8.07 25.67
CA GLN A 451 6.42 7.56 27.05
C GLN A 451 5.14 6.98 27.66
N SER A 452 4.13 6.76 26.82
CA SER A 452 2.81 6.24 27.13
C SER A 452 2.36 5.30 26.02
N GLY A 453 1.39 4.43 26.32
CA GLY A 453 0.87 3.44 25.39
C GLY A 453 1.53 2.06 25.45
N ASN A 454 0.93 1.13 24.71
CA ASN A 454 1.34 -0.27 24.56
C ASN A 454 1.98 -0.47 23.18
N ALA A 455 3.32 -0.53 23.16
CA ALA A 455 4.12 -0.67 21.95
C ALA A 455 4.97 -1.94 22.06
N VAL A 456 4.90 -2.79 21.04
CA VAL A 456 5.73 -3.99 20.92
C VAL A 456 6.49 -3.96 19.60
N LEU A 457 7.80 -4.15 19.67
CA LEU A 457 8.68 -4.32 18.51
C LEU A 457 9.27 -5.73 18.55
N GLN A 458 9.19 -6.44 17.44
CA GLN A 458 9.85 -7.72 17.26
C GLN A 458 10.74 -7.66 16.01
N LEU A 459 12.01 -8.02 16.16
CA LEU A 459 12.95 -8.13 15.05
C LEU A 459 13.48 -9.56 14.99
N LYS A 460 13.34 -10.22 13.83
CA LYS A 460 13.82 -11.59 13.61
C LYS A 460 14.73 -11.65 12.39
N ASN A 461 15.94 -12.14 12.57
CA ASN A 461 16.96 -12.22 11.50
C ASN A 461 17.19 -10.86 10.80
N CYS A 462 17.29 -9.79 11.59
CA CYS A 462 17.39 -8.41 11.08
C CYS A 462 18.78 -7.81 11.33
N VAL A 463 19.16 -6.83 10.53
CA VAL A 463 20.38 -6.02 10.72
C VAL A 463 20.00 -4.57 10.95
N VAL A 464 20.48 -3.94 12.01
CA VAL A 464 20.27 -2.51 12.30
C VAL A 464 21.62 -1.80 12.33
N LYS A 465 21.86 -0.93 11.35
CA LYS A 465 23.19 -0.35 11.13
C LYS A 465 23.21 1.12 10.76
N ASN A 466 24.36 1.74 11.01
CA ASN A 466 24.70 3.09 10.56
C ASN A 466 23.70 4.17 11.03
N PHE A 467 23.19 4.06 12.25
CA PHE A 467 22.42 5.13 12.88
C PHE A 467 23.31 5.99 13.76
N ASN A 468 23.23 7.32 13.61
CA ASN A 468 23.89 8.28 14.50
C ASN A 468 22.83 9.09 15.26
N ARG A 469 23.02 9.25 16.58
CA ARG A 469 22.15 10.05 17.46
C ARG A 469 23.00 10.89 18.41
N GLU A 470 23.28 12.13 18.01
CA GLU A 470 24.21 13.02 18.70
C GLU A 470 23.56 14.15 19.51
N SER A 471 22.29 14.50 19.26
CA SER A 471 21.63 15.63 19.96
C SER A 471 21.17 15.31 21.39
N ALA A 472 21.10 14.03 21.76
CA ALA A 472 20.55 13.58 23.03
C ALA A 472 21.61 12.87 23.89
N SER A 473 21.63 13.16 25.19
CA SER A 473 22.45 12.41 26.17
C SER A 473 22.04 10.93 26.25
N ASP A 474 20.79 10.64 25.90
CA ASP A 474 20.13 9.37 26.06
C ASP A 474 19.71 8.90 24.65
N ALA A 475 20.67 8.27 23.96
CA ALA A 475 20.68 8.16 22.51
C ALA A 475 20.08 6.84 21.99
N GLY A 476 20.69 5.68 22.26
CA GLY A 476 20.21 4.38 21.74
C GLY A 476 19.97 4.38 20.23
N PRO A 477 20.97 4.74 19.40
CA PRO A 477 20.78 5.06 17.98
C PRO A 477 20.17 3.93 17.16
N ALA A 478 20.41 2.65 17.50
CA ALA A 478 19.70 1.56 16.85
C ALA A 478 18.28 1.42 17.42
N ILE A 479 18.17 1.27 18.75
CA ILE A 479 16.89 1.11 19.44
C ILE A 479 16.88 1.93 20.73
N LYS A 480 15.85 2.76 20.87
CA LYS A 480 15.50 3.44 22.11
C LYS A 480 14.15 2.93 22.61
N ILE A 481 14.12 2.44 23.85
CA ILE A 481 12.92 1.92 24.50
C ILE A 481 12.52 2.85 25.63
N ALA A 482 11.38 3.55 25.50
CA ALA A 482 10.89 4.42 26.58
C ALA A 482 10.12 3.65 27.68
N LYS A 483 9.31 2.66 27.27
CA LYS A 483 8.42 1.87 28.13
C LYS A 483 8.05 0.50 27.53
N GLY A 484 7.91 0.40 26.21
CA GLY A 484 7.36 -0.78 25.54
C GLY A 484 8.20 -2.06 25.65
N ASN A 485 7.75 -3.11 24.97
CA ASN A 485 8.43 -4.41 24.95
C ASN A 485 9.15 -4.60 23.62
N VAL A 486 10.38 -5.10 23.68
CA VAL A 486 11.21 -5.36 22.50
C VAL A 486 11.75 -6.78 22.55
N PHE A 487 11.56 -7.52 21.46
CA PHE A 487 11.98 -8.90 21.30
C PHE A 487 12.91 -9.02 20.09
N LEU A 488 14.14 -9.48 20.31
CA LEU A 488 15.20 -9.49 19.30
C LEU A 488 15.74 -10.91 19.13
N GLU A 489 15.45 -11.54 18.00
CA GLU A 489 15.93 -12.88 17.68
C GLU A 489 16.85 -12.85 16.46
N ARG A 490 18.11 -13.30 16.59
CA ARG A 490 19.11 -13.28 15.50
C ARG A 490 19.29 -11.88 14.91
N VAL A 491 19.41 -10.86 15.77
CA VAL A 491 19.56 -9.45 15.34
C VAL A 491 21.01 -9.00 15.45
N GLU A 492 21.53 -8.41 14.37
CA GLU A 492 22.84 -7.78 14.34
C GLU A 492 22.71 -6.26 14.46
N PHE A 493 23.48 -5.67 15.39
CA PHE A 493 23.64 -4.23 15.53
C PHE A 493 25.08 -3.85 15.23
N VAL A 494 25.29 -3.06 14.18
CA VAL A 494 26.64 -2.74 13.70
C VAL A 494 26.78 -1.27 13.30
N ASN A 495 27.92 -0.67 13.68
CA ASN A 495 28.29 0.69 13.28
C ASN A 495 27.25 1.77 13.62
N ASN A 496 26.58 1.64 14.77
CA ASN A 496 25.72 2.71 15.30
C ASN A 496 26.50 3.62 16.24
N ARG A 497 26.12 4.89 16.35
CA ARG A 497 26.83 5.91 17.15
C ARG A 497 25.90 6.74 18.02
N ALA A 498 26.12 6.68 19.32
CA ALA A 498 25.55 7.56 20.32
C ALA A 498 26.55 8.65 20.71
N ALA A 499 26.08 9.85 21.07
CA ALA A 499 26.95 10.84 21.72
C ALA A 499 27.35 10.45 23.16
N ASN A 500 26.47 9.78 23.90
CA ASN A 500 26.67 9.56 25.34
C ASN A 500 26.37 8.14 25.82
N ARG A 501 25.10 7.76 26.00
CA ARG A 501 24.71 6.44 26.54
C ARG A 501 24.02 5.54 25.52
N GLY A 502 24.34 4.24 25.59
CA GLY A 502 23.72 3.18 24.80
C GLY A 502 24.14 3.25 23.34
N GLY A 503 25.36 2.81 23.01
CA GLY A 503 25.93 2.92 21.66
C GLY A 503 25.13 2.21 20.57
N ALA A 504 24.37 1.18 20.91
CA ALA A 504 23.33 0.61 20.06
C ALA A 504 21.94 0.77 20.69
N ILE A 505 21.81 0.30 21.94
CA ILE A 505 20.51 0.16 22.60
C ILE A 505 20.46 1.00 23.88
N LEU A 506 19.38 1.75 24.03
CA LEU A 506 19.02 2.41 25.28
C LEU A 506 17.66 1.88 25.79
N VAL A 507 17.67 1.34 27.00
CA VAL A 507 16.46 1.02 27.75
C VAL A 507 16.23 2.13 28.78
N GLY A 508 15.07 2.79 28.70
CA GLY A 508 14.73 3.97 29.48
C GLY A 508 14.58 3.72 30.98
N ASN A 509 14.51 4.81 31.74
CA ASN A 509 14.50 4.77 33.21
C ASN A 509 13.08 4.60 33.80
N ASN A 510 12.04 4.79 32.99
CA ASN A 510 10.67 4.94 33.46
C ASN A 510 9.81 3.75 33.02
N ASN A 511 8.79 3.42 33.82
CA ASN A 511 7.70 2.52 33.45
C ASN A 511 8.10 1.06 33.08
N ALA A 512 9.25 0.59 33.58
CA ALA A 512 9.70 -0.80 33.52
C ALA A 512 9.67 -1.47 32.12
N PRO A 513 10.39 -0.94 31.13
CA PRO A 513 10.51 -1.54 29.79
C PRO A 513 11.06 -2.97 29.81
N LEU A 514 10.70 -3.75 28.79
CA LEU A 514 11.13 -5.13 28.60
C LEU A 514 11.99 -5.26 27.34
N LEU A 515 13.16 -5.86 27.46
CA LEU A 515 14.03 -6.20 26.34
C LEU A 515 14.44 -7.67 26.44
N PHE A 516 14.01 -8.49 25.48
CA PHE A 516 14.43 -9.87 25.31
C PHE A 516 15.33 -10.01 24.08
N MET A 517 16.44 -10.71 24.25
CA MET A 517 17.45 -10.91 23.20
C MET A 517 17.85 -12.38 23.14
N ASN A 518 17.82 -12.95 21.94
CA ASN A 518 18.27 -14.30 21.67
C ASN A 518 19.10 -14.35 20.38
N ASN A 519 20.28 -14.96 20.42
CA ASN A 519 21.19 -15.05 19.28
C ASN A 519 21.59 -13.68 18.68
N CYS A 520 21.66 -12.62 19.48
CA CYS A 520 21.98 -11.26 19.01
C CYS A 520 23.48 -10.97 18.97
N LEU A 521 23.91 -10.14 18.02
CA LEU A 521 25.29 -9.69 17.87
C LEU A 521 25.38 -8.17 17.90
N LEU A 522 26.21 -7.62 18.79
CA LEU A 522 26.48 -6.19 18.88
C LEU A 522 27.98 -5.97 18.71
N HIS A 523 28.37 -5.26 17.65
CA HIS A 523 29.77 -4.95 17.39
C HIS A 523 29.93 -3.61 16.67
N GLU A 524 31.10 -2.99 16.81
CA GLU A 524 31.41 -1.69 16.19
C GLU A 524 30.41 -0.57 16.53
N ASN A 525 29.70 -0.65 17.66
CA ASN A 525 28.77 0.40 18.10
C ASN A 525 29.46 1.36 19.05
N HIS A 526 29.33 2.66 18.83
CA HIS A 526 30.17 3.67 19.48
C HIS A 526 29.37 4.55 20.42
N ALA A 527 29.83 4.68 21.66
CA ALA A 527 29.39 5.75 22.57
C ALA A 527 30.61 6.27 23.34
N PRO A 528 31.14 7.45 22.98
CA PRO A 528 32.38 7.94 23.56
C PRO A 528 32.21 8.39 25.01
N ALA A 529 31.03 8.85 25.44
CA ALA A 529 30.85 9.34 26.80
C ALA A 529 30.49 8.22 27.82
N ALA A 530 29.99 8.62 28.98
CA ALA A 530 29.90 7.78 30.17
C ALA A 530 28.75 6.76 30.12
N TRP A 531 29.01 5.54 30.59
CA TRP A 531 28.05 4.47 30.89
C TRP A 531 27.36 3.77 29.70
N GLY A 532 27.70 2.51 29.44
CA GLY A 532 27.02 1.65 28.45
C GLY A 532 27.46 1.97 27.02
N THR A 533 28.63 1.49 26.62
CA THR A 533 29.17 1.73 25.27
C THR A 533 28.47 0.93 24.19
N ALA A 534 27.78 -0.16 24.54
CA ALA A 534 26.90 -0.91 23.64
C ALA A 534 25.43 -0.82 24.09
N ILE A 535 25.17 -1.19 25.35
CA ILE A 535 23.82 -1.21 25.93
C ILE A 535 23.82 -0.39 27.23
N HIS A 536 22.88 0.54 27.32
CA HIS A 536 22.56 1.23 28.57
C HIS A 536 21.12 0.93 28.97
N ALA A 537 20.88 0.43 30.18
CA ALA A 537 19.53 0.10 30.65
C ALA A 537 19.21 0.67 32.02
N GLY A 538 18.47 1.77 32.06
CA GLY A 538 18.23 2.47 33.31
C GLY A 538 17.21 1.82 34.24
N ASN A 539 16.21 1.12 33.71
CA ASN A 539 15.21 0.41 34.52
C ASN A 539 14.56 -0.72 33.68
N GLY A 540 13.64 -1.47 34.30
CA GLY A 540 12.91 -2.56 33.64
C GLY A 540 13.67 -3.88 33.69
N TYR A 541 13.51 -4.67 32.62
CA TYR A 541 14.05 -6.02 32.50
C TYR A 541 14.81 -6.17 31.17
N VAL A 542 16.01 -6.73 31.26
CA VAL A 542 16.83 -7.06 30.09
C VAL A 542 17.27 -8.51 30.20
N CYS A 543 16.73 -9.37 29.34
CA CYS A 543 17.04 -10.79 29.31
C CYS A 543 17.80 -11.13 28.02
N MET A 544 18.95 -11.78 28.15
CA MET A 544 19.82 -12.16 27.04
C MET A 544 20.13 -13.65 27.10
N ASN A 545 19.94 -14.33 25.98
CA ASN A 545 20.42 -15.68 25.70
C ASN A 545 21.28 -15.61 24.45
N ASN A 546 22.40 -16.34 24.42
CA ASN A 546 23.26 -16.46 23.23
C ASN A 546 23.61 -15.11 22.57
N THR A 547 23.79 -14.06 23.37
CA THR A 547 24.06 -12.71 22.86
C THR A 547 25.54 -12.38 23.00
N THR A 548 26.16 -11.95 21.89
CA THR A 548 27.57 -11.49 21.87
C THR A 548 27.59 -9.97 21.82
N VAL A 549 28.32 -9.34 22.74
CA VAL A 549 28.52 -7.90 22.78
C VAL A 549 30.02 -7.61 22.78
N LEU A 550 30.52 -7.07 21.67
CA LEU A 550 31.88 -6.58 21.55
C LEU A 550 31.91 -5.09 21.93
N GLY A 551 32.55 -4.79 23.04
CA GLY A 551 32.70 -3.43 23.54
C GLY A 551 33.56 -2.58 22.62
N THR A 552 33.19 -1.32 22.51
CA THR A 552 34.00 -0.30 21.83
C THR A 552 34.71 0.59 22.83
N THR A 553 35.76 1.25 22.34
CA THR A 553 36.57 2.18 23.12
C THR A 553 35.71 3.38 23.55
N GLY A 554 35.31 3.41 24.82
CA GLY A 554 34.78 4.62 25.46
C GLY A 554 35.90 5.61 25.77
N THR A 555 35.55 6.88 25.92
CA THR A 555 36.49 7.96 26.25
C THR A 555 36.31 8.47 27.69
N SER A 556 35.32 7.96 28.41
CA SER A 556 35.04 8.33 29.80
C SER A 556 35.62 7.33 30.80
N ASN A 557 36.07 7.83 31.95
CA ASN A 557 36.49 7.01 33.09
C ASN A 557 35.37 6.12 33.66
N ASN A 558 34.12 6.36 33.26
CA ASN A 558 32.96 5.61 33.71
C ASN A 558 32.37 4.67 32.63
N SER A 559 33.09 4.46 31.53
CA SER A 559 32.60 3.62 30.43
C SER A 559 32.61 2.13 30.80
N VAL A 560 31.51 1.45 30.48
CA VAL A 560 31.26 0.01 30.66
C VAL A 560 30.55 -0.49 29.41
N THR A 561 30.81 -1.71 28.92
CA THR A 561 30.17 -2.23 27.70
C THR A 561 28.65 -2.36 27.84
N VAL A 562 28.18 -3.08 28.84
CA VAL A 562 26.76 -3.23 29.21
C VAL A 562 26.57 -2.69 30.62
N ASN A 563 25.73 -1.67 30.76
CA ASN A 563 25.54 -0.99 32.04
C ASN A 563 24.07 -0.65 32.28
N GLY A 564 23.65 -0.74 33.53
CA GLY A 564 22.32 -0.25 33.88
C GLY A 564 21.93 -0.40 35.33
N ASP A 565 20.82 0.23 35.69
CA ASP A 565 20.09 0.00 36.95
C ASP A 565 18.88 -0.93 36.76
N ALA A 566 18.64 -1.38 35.52
CA ALA A 566 17.67 -2.43 35.20
C ALA A 566 18.00 -3.78 35.87
N ARG A 567 17.05 -4.70 35.81
CA ARG A 567 17.24 -6.10 36.22
C ARG A 567 17.71 -6.89 35.00
N PHE A 568 18.89 -7.49 35.09
CA PHE A 568 19.48 -8.25 33.99
C PHE A 568 19.38 -9.75 34.25
N MET A 569 19.05 -10.51 33.21
CA MET A 569 19.17 -11.96 33.16
C MET A 569 20.06 -12.33 31.99
N LEU A 570 21.32 -12.68 32.24
CA LEU A 570 22.27 -13.13 31.21
C LEU A 570 22.49 -14.63 31.27
N SER A 571 22.11 -15.33 30.20
CA SER A 571 22.32 -16.76 30.00
C SER A 571 23.13 -16.96 28.73
N ASN A 572 24.10 -17.87 28.72
CA ASN A 572 24.88 -18.18 27.51
C ASN A 572 25.43 -16.94 26.79
N THR A 573 25.74 -15.87 27.52
CA THR A 573 26.02 -14.54 26.95
C THR A 573 27.52 -14.28 26.96
N THR A 574 28.03 -13.66 25.90
CA THR A 574 29.45 -13.28 25.78
C THR A 574 29.57 -11.77 25.74
N ILE A 575 30.32 -11.18 26.67
CA ILE A 575 30.63 -9.75 26.63
C ILE A 575 32.15 -9.59 26.65
N VAL A 576 32.69 -8.92 25.64
CA VAL A 576 34.12 -8.71 25.47
C VAL A 576 34.44 -7.22 25.59
N GLY A 577 35.37 -6.89 26.47
CA GLY A 577 35.77 -5.52 26.75
C GLY A 577 36.76 -4.93 25.75
N ASN A 578 36.97 -3.64 25.88
CA ASN A 578 37.94 -2.87 25.11
C ASN A 578 38.73 -1.93 26.04
N SER A 579 39.84 -1.37 25.57
CA SER A 579 40.73 -0.49 26.35
C SER A 579 40.03 0.77 26.87
N GLY A 580 38.96 1.21 26.21
CA GLY A 580 38.14 2.36 26.62
C GLY A 580 37.00 2.04 27.59
N ASN A 581 36.99 0.88 28.24
CA ASN A 581 35.97 0.51 29.24
C ASN A 581 36.61 0.26 30.61
N PRO A 582 37.09 1.31 31.30
CA PRO A 582 37.84 1.17 32.56
C PRO A 582 37.01 0.56 33.71
N ASN A 583 35.68 0.69 33.66
CA ASN A 583 34.79 0.03 34.61
C ASN A 583 34.33 -1.36 34.12
N GLY A 584 34.97 -1.91 33.10
CA GLY A 584 34.77 -3.28 32.64
C GLY A 584 33.65 -3.46 31.62
N VAL A 585 33.18 -4.70 31.51
CA VAL A 585 32.25 -5.14 30.47
C VAL A 585 30.80 -5.20 30.96
N PHE A 586 30.58 -5.46 32.25
CA PHE A 586 29.23 -5.59 32.79
C PHE A 586 29.09 -4.92 34.16
N ARG A 587 28.02 -4.13 34.31
CA ARG A 587 27.58 -3.54 35.57
C ARG A 587 26.06 -3.57 35.68
N ALA A 588 25.55 -4.15 36.76
CA ALA A 588 24.15 -4.02 37.19
C ALA A 588 24.08 -3.26 38.52
N GLY A 589 23.68 -2.00 38.49
CA GLY A 589 23.71 -1.10 39.65
C GLY A 589 22.67 -1.45 40.71
N LYS A 590 21.38 -1.14 40.44
CA LYS A 590 20.29 -1.29 41.42
C LYS A 590 19.50 -2.60 41.31
N GLY A 591 19.04 -2.96 40.12
CA GLY A 591 18.15 -4.10 39.90
C GLY A 591 18.82 -5.44 40.22
N ALA A 592 18.13 -6.30 40.97
CA ALA A 592 18.58 -7.67 41.22
C ALA A 592 18.75 -8.39 39.89
N SER A 593 19.98 -8.81 39.60
CA SER A 593 20.38 -9.37 38.31
C SER A 593 20.95 -10.76 38.49
N LEU A 594 20.71 -11.64 37.52
CA LEU A 594 21.14 -13.02 37.52
C LEU A 594 22.02 -13.29 36.29
N VAL A 595 23.08 -14.07 36.48
CA VAL A 595 23.93 -14.54 35.38
C VAL A 595 24.19 -16.05 35.49
N VAL A 596 24.20 -16.74 34.36
CA VAL A 596 24.47 -18.19 34.28
C VAL A 596 25.17 -18.54 32.96
N ASN A 597 26.09 -19.49 32.99
CA ASN A 597 26.77 -20.03 31.80
C ASN A 597 27.28 -18.96 30.81
N SER A 598 27.78 -17.83 31.30
CA SER A 598 28.16 -16.66 30.48
C SER A 598 29.66 -16.38 30.52
N LEU A 599 30.19 -15.80 29.45
CA LEU A 599 31.59 -15.40 29.32
C LEU A 599 31.73 -13.87 29.43
N PHE A 600 32.56 -13.42 30.37
CA PHE A 600 32.98 -12.04 30.50
C PHE A 600 34.49 -11.95 30.26
N ALA A 601 34.89 -11.50 29.08
CA ALA A 601 36.29 -11.37 28.70
C ALA A 601 36.72 -9.90 28.76
N LYS A 602 37.85 -9.58 29.40
CA LYS A 602 38.30 -8.17 29.50
C LYS A 602 38.72 -7.60 28.15
N GLY A 603 39.08 -8.46 27.20
CA GLY A 603 39.63 -8.07 25.90
C GLY A 603 40.86 -7.18 26.08
N ALA A 604 40.85 -6.00 25.44
CA ALA A 604 41.90 -4.99 25.62
C ALA A 604 41.72 -4.12 26.89
N GLY A 605 40.67 -4.35 27.68
CA GLY A 605 40.39 -3.68 28.95
C GLY A 605 41.09 -4.33 30.14
N THR A 606 40.85 -3.76 31.33
CA THR A 606 41.51 -4.16 32.59
C THR A 606 40.58 -4.81 33.61
N LYS A 607 39.27 -4.79 33.37
CA LYS A 607 38.22 -5.27 34.27
C LYS A 607 37.10 -5.94 33.46
N THR A 608 36.36 -6.86 34.05
CA THR A 608 35.10 -7.38 33.47
C THR A 608 33.87 -6.98 34.25
N ILE A 609 33.69 -7.50 35.46
CA ILE A 609 32.47 -7.26 36.23
C ILE A 609 32.76 -6.19 37.27
N TYR A 610 32.02 -5.09 37.18
CA TYR A 610 32.01 -4.05 38.18
C TYR A 610 30.98 -4.38 39.26
N LEU A 611 31.34 -4.14 40.53
CA LEU A 611 30.48 -4.44 41.68
C LEU A 611 29.04 -3.91 41.48
N GLY A 612 28.06 -4.75 41.80
CA GLY A 612 26.65 -4.47 41.56
C GLY A 612 25.73 -5.47 42.25
N ASN A 613 24.42 -5.34 42.00
CA ASN A 613 23.41 -6.27 42.51
C ASN A 613 23.29 -7.50 41.58
N ILE A 614 24.35 -8.30 41.53
CA ILE A 614 24.50 -9.46 40.65
C ILE A 614 24.55 -10.73 41.50
N THR A 615 23.81 -11.75 41.08
CA THR A 615 23.85 -13.11 41.64
C THR A 615 24.23 -14.08 40.53
N SER A 616 25.33 -14.80 40.71
CA SER A 616 25.65 -15.92 39.83
C SER A 616 24.82 -17.14 40.17
N LYS A 617 24.34 -17.85 39.13
CA LYS A 617 23.84 -19.23 39.23
C LYS A 617 24.85 -20.27 38.75
N GLY A 618 26.11 -19.86 38.59
CA GLY A 618 27.22 -20.74 38.27
C GLY A 618 27.55 -20.85 36.79
N TYR A 619 28.65 -21.55 36.55
CA TYR A 619 29.16 -21.91 35.22
C TYR A 619 29.59 -20.70 34.38
N ASN A 620 29.78 -19.53 34.99
CA ASN A 620 30.28 -18.37 34.27
C ASN A 620 31.81 -18.41 34.19
N VAL A 621 32.37 -17.83 33.13
CA VAL A 621 33.82 -17.58 33.01
C VAL A 621 34.03 -16.08 32.99
N TYR A 622 34.91 -15.56 33.83
CA TYR A 622 35.17 -14.11 33.91
C TYR A 622 36.66 -13.79 34.03
N GLN A 623 37.05 -12.53 33.76
CA GLN A 623 38.43 -12.07 33.92
C GLN A 623 38.50 -10.75 34.67
N ALA A 624 39.27 -10.66 35.76
CA ALA A 624 39.47 -9.43 36.52
C ALA A 624 38.13 -8.78 36.94
N ALA A 625 37.29 -9.56 37.64
CA ALA A 625 36.06 -9.06 38.26
C ALA A 625 36.34 -8.42 39.63
N ASP A 626 35.49 -7.47 40.04
CA ASP A 626 35.57 -6.91 41.40
C ASP A 626 35.24 -7.96 42.47
N ALA A 627 35.93 -7.90 43.60
CA ALA A 627 35.65 -8.78 44.73
C ALA A 627 34.20 -8.64 45.21
N GLY A 628 33.52 -9.75 45.46
CA GLY A 628 32.13 -9.75 45.93
C GLY A 628 31.08 -9.46 44.85
N TRP A 629 31.41 -9.61 43.56
CA TRP A 629 30.44 -9.41 42.47
C TRP A 629 29.28 -10.43 42.45
N GLY A 630 29.36 -11.51 43.23
CA GLY A 630 28.31 -12.53 43.32
C GLY A 630 28.66 -13.90 42.72
N ALA A 631 29.95 -14.19 42.49
CA ALA A 631 30.44 -15.51 42.08
C ALA A 631 30.09 -16.62 43.08
N VAL A 632 29.97 -17.84 42.55
CA VAL A 632 29.83 -19.10 43.30
C VAL A 632 30.90 -20.10 42.87
N ASP A 633 31.07 -21.21 43.60
CA ASP A 633 32.16 -22.19 43.40
C ASP A 633 32.21 -22.84 42.00
N THR A 634 31.09 -22.83 41.27
CA THR A 634 31.02 -23.34 39.88
C THR A 634 31.36 -22.30 38.82
N ASP A 635 31.65 -21.05 39.21
CA ASP A 635 32.19 -20.04 38.30
C ASP A 635 33.71 -20.14 38.22
N THR A 636 34.26 -19.78 37.06
CA THR A 636 35.68 -19.91 36.78
C THR A 636 36.34 -18.56 36.54
N ASP A 637 37.35 -18.29 37.35
CA ASP A 637 38.20 -17.10 37.23
C ASP A 637 39.33 -17.32 36.22
N TYR A 638 39.20 -16.71 35.06
CA TYR A 638 40.18 -16.70 33.97
C TYR A 638 41.03 -15.42 33.94
N SER A 639 41.19 -14.74 35.07
CA SER A 639 42.02 -13.53 35.19
C SER A 639 43.48 -13.75 34.75
N SER A 640 44.02 -14.95 34.95
CA SER A 640 45.38 -15.34 34.57
C SER A 640 45.50 -15.83 33.11
N GLN A 641 44.38 -16.15 32.46
CA GLN A 641 44.34 -16.66 31.10
C GLN A 641 44.34 -15.53 30.08
N THR A 642 44.89 -15.79 28.90
CA THR A 642 44.77 -14.90 27.74
C THR A 642 43.68 -15.44 26.82
N LEU A 643 42.63 -14.64 26.62
CA LEU A 643 41.55 -14.96 25.69
C LEU A 643 41.76 -14.26 24.34
N PRO A 644 41.14 -14.75 23.25
CA PRO A 644 41.26 -14.14 21.93
C PRO A 644 40.86 -12.66 21.91
N ALA A 645 41.44 -11.89 20.98
CA ALA A 645 41.05 -10.51 20.73
C ALA A 645 39.57 -10.42 20.34
N ALA A 646 38.93 -9.27 20.64
CA ALA A 646 37.53 -8.98 20.35
C ALA A 646 37.25 -8.91 18.84
N SER A 647 37.23 -10.08 18.21
CA SER A 647 37.06 -10.30 16.79
C SER A 647 36.11 -11.47 16.57
N LEU A 648 35.44 -11.48 15.42
CA LEU A 648 34.49 -12.52 15.07
C LEU A 648 35.13 -13.51 14.09
N THR A 649 34.87 -14.78 14.30
CA THR A 649 35.18 -15.87 13.35
C THR A 649 33.88 -16.63 13.13
N ASP A 650 33.47 -16.79 11.87
CA ASP A 650 32.16 -17.35 11.49
C ASP A 650 30.96 -16.64 12.16
N GLY A 651 31.05 -15.31 12.28
CA GLY A 651 29.98 -14.48 12.86
C GLY A 651 29.83 -14.56 14.38
N VAL A 652 30.72 -15.24 15.09
CA VAL A 652 30.69 -15.38 16.57
C VAL A 652 32.07 -15.13 17.20
N TYR A 653 32.09 -14.72 18.46
CA TYR A 653 33.33 -14.69 19.24
C TYR A 653 33.72 -16.10 19.67
N GLN A 654 34.72 -16.67 19.00
CA GLN A 654 35.21 -18.02 19.30
C GLN A 654 36.27 -17.96 20.39
N TRP A 655 36.17 -18.87 21.36
CA TRP A 655 37.16 -19.05 22.42
C TRP A 655 37.25 -20.53 22.80
N THR A 656 38.39 -20.93 23.34
CA THR A 656 38.64 -22.31 23.78
C THR A 656 38.87 -22.36 25.28
N VAL A 657 38.37 -23.39 25.92
CA VAL A 657 38.66 -23.68 27.33
C VAL A 657 40.15 -23.97 27.49
N ALA A 658 40.87 -23.09 28.18
CA ALA A 658 42.31 -23.19 28.41
C ALA A 658 42.56 -23.56 29.88
N GLY A 659 42.82 -24.85 30.15
CA GLY A 659 42.99 -25.38 31.51
C GLY A 659 41.72 -26.05 32.06
N VAL A 660 41.60 -26.13 33.39
CA VAL A 660 40.43 -26.72 34.07
C VAL A 660 39.36 -25.64 34.22
N ILE A 661 38.11 -25.97 33.87
CA ILE A 661 36.92 -25.20 34.24
C ILE A 661 36.34 -25.82 35.52
N ASP A 662 35.78 -25.01 36.40
CA ASP A 662 35.27 -25.47 37.71
C ASP A 662 33.92 -26.20 37.59
N GLY A 663 33.17 -25.94 36.52
CA GLY A 663 31.96 -26.67 36.17
C GLY A 663 31.44 -26.33 34.78
N PHE A 664 30.64 -27.23 34.22
CA PHE A 664 29.87 -26.98 33.02
C PHE A 664 28.37 -27.03 33.33
N ALA A 665 27.60 -26.13 32.73
CA ALA A 665 26.16 -26.15 32.89
C ALA A 665 25.53 -27.30 32.07
N THR A 666 24.44 -27.85 32.57
CA THR A 666 23.48 -28.57 31.72
C THR A 666 22.46 -27.58 31.16
N ARG A 667 21.78 -27.94 30.06
CA ARG A 667 20.68 -27.14 29.50
C ARG A 667 19.59 -26.89 30.55
N GLN A 668 19.25 -27.92 31.32
CA GLN A 668 18.23 -27.79 32.37
C GLN A 668 18.67 -26.82 33.47
N ALA A 669 19.94 -26.87 33.90
CA ALA A 669 20.45 -25.94 34.90
C ALA A 669 20.38 -24.48 34.43
N VAL A 670 20.63 -24.22 33.14
CA VAL A 670 20.45 -22.88 32.55
C VAL A 670 18.97 -22.47 32.56
N ILE A 671 18.05 -23.33 32.12
CA ILE A 671 16.61 -23.05 32.08
C ILE A 671 16.07 -22.77 33.50
N ASP A 672 16.46 -23.57 34.49
CA ASP A 672 16.05 -23.42 35.88
C ASP A 672 16.58 -22.11 36.47
N ALA A 673 17.83 -21.75 36.16
CA ALA A 673 18.41 -20.48 36.55
C ALA A 673 17.62 -19.30 35.97
N VAL A 674 17.26 -19.34 34.68
CA VAL A 674 16.44 -18.32 34.02
C VAL A 674 15.05 -18.21 34.65
N LYS A 675 14.36 -19.32 34.89
CA LYS A 675 13.05 -19.34 35.57
C LYS A 675 13.12 -18.76 36.99
N SER A 676 14.28 -18.86 37.65
CA SER A 676 14.49 -18.35 39.02
C SER A 676 14.80 -16.86 39.14
N PHE A 677 15.10 -16.17 38.02
CA PHE A 677 15.44 -14.74 38.02
C PHE A 677 14.28 -13.86 38.53
N ASP A 678 13.12 -14.05 37.92
CA ASP A 678 11.83 -13.46 38.27
C ASP A 678 10.79 -14.45 37.77
N ALA A 679 9.89 -14.94 38.63
CA ALA A 679 9.02 -16.07 38.28
C ALA A 679 8.15 -15.80 37.05
N THR A 680 7.79 -14.53 36.80
CA THR A 680 6.96 -14.16 35.64
C THR A 680 7.84 -13.89 34.43
N VAL A 681 8.82 -12.99 34.56
CA VAL A 681 9.66 -12.58 33.42
C VAL A 681 10.58 -13.72 32.96
N GLY A 682 11.11 -14.51 33.89
CA GLY A 682 11.92 -15.68 33.59
C GLY A 682 11.15 -16.75 32.83
N GLN A 683 9.91 -17.04 33.23
CA GLN A 683 9.05 -17.97 32.49
C GLN A 683 8.70 -17.43 31.10
N GLN A 684 8.31 -16.15 30.99
CA GLN A 684 8.06 -15.50 29.69
C GLN A 684 9.28 -15.56 28.76
N PHE A 685 10.49 -15.39 29.31
CA PHE A 685 11.71 -15.47 28.52
C PHE A 685 11.98 -16.89 28.03
N VAL A 686 11.76 -17.91 28.87
CA VAL A 686 11.87 -19.31 28.44
C VAL A 686 10.83 -19.65 27.38
N ASP A 687 9.58 -19.22 27.55
CA ASP A 687 8.51 -19.47 26.58
C ASP A 687 8.79 -18.82 25.24
N TRP A 688 9.38 -17.61 25.25
CA TRP A 688 9.75 -16.89 24.04
C TRP A 688 10.99 -17.47 23.33
N VAL A 689 12.04 -17.86 24.06
CA VAL A 689 13.23 -18.50 23.49
C VAL A 689 12.93 -19.93 23.02
N GLY A 690 12.06 -20.63 23.73
CA GLY A 690 11.88 -22.08 23.65
C GLY A 690 13.02 -22.84 24.34
N GLU A 691 12.71 -23.95 25.02
CA GLU A 691 13.73 -24.71 25.79
C GLU A 691 14.89 -25.21 24.91
N GLU A 692 14.63 -25.55 23.65
CA GLU A 692 15.66 -25.95 22.68
C GLU A 692 16.61 -24.79 22.31
N GLY A 693 16.14 -23.53 22.37
CA GLY A 693 16.97 -22.34 22.11
C GLY A 693 18.12 -22.16 23.11
N PHE A 694 18.02 -22.73 24.30
CA PHE A 694 19.12 -22.78 25.28
C PHE A 694 20.13 -23.89 24.98
N GLY A 695 19.82 -24.84 24.09
CA GLY A 695 20.66 -25.95 23.70
C GLY A 695 21.47 -25.73 22.42
N VAL A 696 21.37 -24.56 21.78
CA VAL A 696 22.14 -24.18 20.59
C VAL A 696 23.08 -23.04 20.92
N ASP A 697 24.19 -22.93 20.19
CA ASP A 697 25.10 -21.79 20.26
C ASP A 697 24.65 -20.67 19.29
N GLN A 698 25.35 -19.55 19.27
CA GLN A 698 24.97 -18.41 18.43
C GLN A 698 25.05 -18.69 16.92
N ARG A 699 25.83 -19.69 16.49
CA ARG A 699 25.88 -20.12 15.08
C ARG A 699 24.67 -20.99 14.71
N GLY A 700 23.85 -21.38 15.69
CA GLY A 700 22.79 -22.37 15.56
C GLY A 700 23.30 -23.81 15.65
N ALA A 701 24.54 -24.04 16.08
CA ALA A 701 25.07 -25.38 16.29
C ALA A 701 24.59 -25.95 17.63
N ASN A 702 24.28 -27.25 17.68
CA ASN A 702 23.88 -27.91 18.92
C ASN A 702 25.04 -27.92 19.92
N ARG A 703 24.75 -27.55 21.16
CA ARG A 703 25.65 -27.68 22.30
C ARG A 703 25.58 -29.09 22.87
N ASN A 704 26.61 -29.48 23.64
CA ASN A 704 26.47 -30.63 24.53
C ASN A 704 25.52 -30.26 25.69
N ILE A 705 24.30 -30.81 25.68
CA ILE A 705 23.26 -30.47 26.67
C ILE A 705 23.64 -30.80 28.12
N ASN A 706 24.65 -31.64 28.34
CA ASN A 706 25.14 -32.01 29.66
C ASN A 706 26.44 -31.28 30.05
N LYS A 707 27.03 -30.54 29.10
CA LYS A 707 28.36 -29.92 29.26
C LYS A 707 28.49 -28.70 28.36
N MET A 708 27.64 -27.70 28.59
CA MET A 708 27.60 -26.50 27.76
C MET A 708 28.79 -25.60 28.05
N GLN A 709 29.50 -25.19 26.99
CA GLN A 709 30.56 -24.19 27.11
C GLN A 709 29.95 -22.82 27.51
N PRO A 710 30.59 -22.06 28.42
CA PRO A 710 30.11 -20.74 28.80
C PRO A 710 30.16 -19.72 27.65
N GLY A 711 29.17 -18.83 27.63
CA GLY A 711 29.01 -17.83 26.57
C GLY A 711 28.33 -18.37 25.32
N THR A 712 28.43 -17.62 24.25
CA THR A 712 27.70 -17.77 22.97
C THR A 712 28.23 -18.83 22.02
N TYR A 713 29.46 -19.29 22.23
CA TYR A 713 30.15 -20.26 21.37
C TYR A 713 30.41 -21.56 22.12
N ASP A 714 30.18 -22.68 21.45
CA ASP A 714 30.50 -24.01 21.95
C ASP A 714 31.37 -24.77 20.94
N ALA A 715 32.55 -25.21 21.38
CA ALA A 715 33.47 -25.96 20.53
C ALA A 715 33.05 -27.43 20.32
N GLY A 716 31.96 -27.89 20.92
CA GLY A 716 31.50 -29.29 20.89
C GLY A 716 32.17 -30.14 21.97
N LEU A 717 32.12 -29.68 23.22
CA LEU A 717 32.83 -30.25 24.38
C LEU A 717 32.32 -31.57 24.95
#